data_AF-K2DA73-F1
#
_entry.id   AF-K2DA73-F1
#
_cell.length_a   1.000
_cell.length_b   1.000
_cell.length_c   1.000
_cell.angle_alpha   90.00
_cell.angle_beta   90.00
_cell.angle_gamma   90.00
#
_symmetry.space_group_name_H-M   'P 1'
#
loop_
_entity.id
_entity.type
_entity.pdbx_description
1 polymer ?
#
loop_
_entity_poly.entity_id
_entity_poly.type
_entity_poly.pdbx_seq_one_letter_code
_entity_poly.pdbx_strand_id
1 'polypeptide(L)'
;GGQPVKLVAGKSDGKVQIPLEMSQVVGETVQQDLQILLKSPVSEIKWRGSLEFEPPLIDIPISRFSWFLYAPEDYHLYDFSGTVKDARQRKDPFFFRGFMVLLKAAWLIIISPQAFFTIGFFVVLILLIVSRKLLFAILKGIWDFICAIFALLFSGKGFRLAELMIVVVIIGVLAAIATPNFRKAREQARDKACMANIRVLTGAVEMYNMDNSQGMQQLNMELLLKNKYLKSRIIGSESGCYYKAEGNLNEGGEIYCELHGTIEGQRPQEMRRDKYAADDYRQNEMKAKSDVSMEQQEMGGKMGITPSTVQQVQQPGFGTARTRGMLPINTKFVMTKNYYMLERDLVICDIASNGALLSNSTSPMVRVNYLHNSVVRSAEIVAFVMALFSGLYFVSGAFLKYPAKITFAGLIIVLLSIIDIKIGTIGDSANTGLWLALGGAFVWKFFWILSKLNLLKSDDSDQIPPAPPKPGKMHNGEMNAGDVFGFKSDSGRVGLKTLLLIMIFLTVLASLPLAAQETREVRIMAPFKDLSSILPANERVVIIPESDYRYLTDIKIPEKPEQLAPQSYRFGAVIYRGHIEERGVRFVAEYRMELFNPEWKKIELLSPDVIPSKASLNGASLALTLMESQGVTAYGFLTNATGSVNVSVEFFVPMDSSEYRHTRKFTLPTLPVCISTLQIKVDEKDCEVWIDPGVLGTAERDGDKSVFNAILPPTAAVNIEIYRTMAATPEVVTDRPEETEPDKPVVIEEKTRLTVQQLGLLYFKEGFVSGTNVFDIDIKGGSGISSLSFVLPKHVRIQKIDNRLIDDWNIDENSQPRTMQIVFKSQIRGKTQLTIEYEEDIQNLKDENYEVGEIYIPDAERSSGIIGVGCLQTLEILANKTPEGFEPINAADFLNEWKLDRPEKTPYAFRFVRHPNNLTLTISRPEDISQQTATIDRAEAMTLLNEDGYMITRVVYEVRNNSQQFLKVRLPKLENYETELWSTQVAGLAVRAGFDKEFGVYNLPIISSQSERGESRAFPVELVYTIRTGKPL
;
A
#
# COMPACT_ATOMS: atom_id res chain seq x y z
N GLY A 1 -16.40 3.23 -4.81
CA GLY A 1 -15.76 2.13 -5.56
C GLY A 1 -16.31 1.90 -6.97
N GLY A 2 -15.87 2.67 -7.98
CA GLY A 2 -16.10 2.36 -9.40
C GLY A 2 -17.55 2.47 -9.94
N GLN A 3 -18.54 2.64 -9.08
CA GLN A 3 -19.91 2.91 -9.49
C GLN A 3 -20.08 4.38 -9.92
N PRO A 4 -20.86 4.66 -10.98
CA PRO A 4 -21.12 6.02 -11.41
C PRO A 4 -21.94 6.77 -10.34
N VAL A 5 -21.39 7.88 -9.86
CA VAL A 5 -22.01 8.71 -8.82
C VAL A 5 -22.68 9.93 -9.46
N LYS A 6 -23.86 10.31 -8.98
CA LYS A 6 -24.58 11.49 -9.47
C LYS A 6 -23.91 12.75 -8.92
N LEU A 7 -23.45 13.61 -9.83
CA LEU A 7 -22.88 14.92 -9.51
C LEU A 7 -23.97 15.80 -8.86
N VAL A 8 -23.66 16.43 -7.73
CA VAL A 8 -24.58 17.35 -7.04
C VAL A 8 -24.19 18.78 -7.43
N ALA A 9 -25.16 19.59 -7.86
CA ALA A 9 -24.91 21.00 -8.15
C ALA A 9 -24.58 21.74 -6.85
N GLY A 10 -23.43 22.42 -6.79
CA GLY A 10 -23.06 23.24 -5.64
C GLY A 10 -23.96 24.47 -5.52
N LYS A 11 -24.06 25.04 -4.31
CA LYS A 11 -24.87 26.25 -4.02
C LYS A 11 -24.44 27.52 -4.79
N SER A 12 -23.35 27.48 -5.54
CA SER A 12 -22.81 28.60 -6.33
C SER A 12 -22.53 28.15 -7.77
N ASP A 13 -22.77 29.05 -8.73
CA ASP A 13 -22.69 28.76 -10.16
C ASP A 13 -21.32 28.17 -10.57
N GLY A 14 -21.35 27.15 -11.44
CA GLY A 14 -20.14 26.48 -11.94
C GLY A 14 -19.45 25.47 -11.00
N LYS A 15 -19.99 25.19 -9.81
CA LYS A 15 -19.42 24.20 -8.88
C LYS A 15 -20.18 22.88 -8.87
N VAL A 16 -19.43 21.78 -8.86
CA VAL A 16 -19.96 20.42 -8.79
C VAL A 16 -19.41 19.75 -7.53
N GLN A 17 -20.30 19.22 -6.71
CA GLN A 17 -19.95 18.45 -5.51
C GLN A 17 -19.98 16.97 -5.84
N ILE A 18 -18.93 16.28 -5.39
CA ILE A 18 -18.76 14.84 -5.55
C ILE A 18 -18.79 14.26 -4.13
N PRO A 19 -19.75 13.38 -3.81
CA PRO A 19 -19.79 12.77 -2.49
C PRO A 19 -18.61 11.79 -2.36
N LEU A 20 -17.83 11.96 -1.29
CA LEU A 20 -16.73 11.08 -0.91
C LEU A 20 -17.15 10.26 0.30
N GLU A 21 -16.71 9.01 0.38
CA GLU A 21 -16.96 8.19 1.58
C GLU A 21 -15.99 8.67 2.68
N MET A 22 -16.51 8.89 3.89
CA MET A 22 -15.63 9.18 5.02
C MET A 22 -14.99 7.89 5.53
N SER A 23 -13.74 7.98 6.00
CA SER A 23 -13.11 6.86 6.69
C SER A 23 -13.95 6.50 7.92
N GLN A 24 -14.26 5.21 8.07
CA GLN A 24 -15.04 4.71 9.20
C GLN A 24 -14.21 4.62 10.49
N VAL A 25 -12.89 4.78 10.40
CA VAL A 25 -11.94 4.69 11.53
C VAL A 25 -11.05 5.93 11.52
N VAL A 26 -11.08 6.70 12.61
CA VAL A 26 -10.27 7.91 12.76
C VAL A 26 -8.78 7.55 12.80
N GLY A 27 -8.00 8.10 11.87
CA GLY A 27 -6.57 7.82 11.74
C GLY A 27 -6.23 6.77 10.67
N GLU A 28 -7.21 6.00 10.20
CA GLU A 28 -7.05 5.19 8.99
C GLU A 28 -7.46 5.99 7.76
N THR A 29 -6.61 5.99 6.75
CA THR A 29 -6.89 6.64 5.48
C THR A 29 -7.57 5.64 4.53
N VAL A 30 -8.82 5.92 4.16
CA VAL A 30 -9.50 5.16 3.10
C VAL A 30 -9.08 5.73 1.75
N GLN A 31 -8.30 4.97 0.99
CA GLN A 31 -7.94 5.34 -0.37
C GLN A 31 -9.15 5.16 -1.30
N GLN A 32 -9.51 6.20 -2.04
CA GLN A 32 -10.61 6.19 -2.99
C GLN A 32 -10.16 6.61 -4.38
N ASP A 33 -10.55 5.82 -5.37
CA ASP A 33 -10.28 6.11 -6.77
C ASP A 33 -11.46 6.88 -7.37
N LEU A 34 -11.25 8.18 -7.61
CA LEU A 34 -12.22 9.06 -8.25
C LEU A 34 -11.94 9.18 -9.76
N GLN A 35 -12.97 8.96 -10.59
CA GLN A 35 -12.89 9.14 -12.04
C GLN A 35 -13.89 10.20 -12.50
N ILE A 36 -13.39 11.27 -13.12
CA ILE A 36 -14.20 12.36 -13.65
C ILE A 36 -14.03 12.40 -15.17
N LEU A 37 -15.14 12.31 -15.89
CA LEU A 37 -15.18 12.46 -17.34
C LEU A 37 -15.70 13.85 -17.72
N LEU A 38 -14.88 14.62 -18.43
CA LEU A 38 -15.23 15.95 -18.90
C LEU A 38 -15.26 15.95 -20.42
N LYS A 39 -16.31 16.53 -21.00
CA LYS A 39 -16.44 16.69 -22.45
C LYS A 39 -16.53 18.18 -22.79
N SER A 40 -15.45 18.72 -23.30
CA SER A 40 -15.40 20.08 -23.83
C SER A 40 -15.33 20.04 -25.35
N PRO A 41 -16.24 20.72 -26.09
CA PRO A 41 -16.13 20.82 -27.54
C PRO A 41 -14.89 21.66 -27.89
N VAL A 42 -14.13 21.19 -28.88
CA VAL A 42 -13.00 21.93 -29.46
C VAL A 42 -13.36 22.28 -30.90
N SER A 43 -12.93 23.44 -31.37
CA SER A 43 -13.06 23.83 -32.77
C SER A 43 -12.30 22.88 -33.70
N GLU A 44 -12.72 22.83 -34.97
CA GLU A 44 -12.11 21.95 -35.97
C GLU A 44 -10.59 22.18 -36.08
N ILE A 45 -9.82 21.09 -35.94
CA ILE A 45 -8.35 21.12 -35.96
C ILE A 45 -7.88 21.31 -37.41
N LYS A 46 -7.29 22.47 -37.71
CA LYS A 46 -6.76 22.80 -39.05
C LYS A 46 -5.39 22.15 -39.27
N TRP A 47 -4.66 22.46 -40.35
CA TRP A 47 -3.30 21.92 -40.58
C TRP A 47 -2.26 22.47 -39.58
N ARG A 48 -2.53 23.62 -38.94
CA ARG A 48 -1.75 24.22 -37.85
C ARG A 48 -2.68 25.01 -36.92
N GLY A 49 -2.35 25.04 -35.63
CA GLY A 49 -3.01 25.90 -34.65
C GLY A 49 -2.46 25.71 -33.24
N SER A 50 -3.18 26.22 -32.25
CA SER A 50 -2.88 26.09 -30.82
C SER A 50 -4.10 25.57 -30.06
N LEU A 51 -3.86 24.78 -29.03
CA LEU A 51 -4.87 24.27 -28.11
C LEU A 51 -4.49 24.67 -26.69
N GLU A 52 -5.50 24.98 -25.89
CA GLU A 52 -5.35 25.36 -24.49
C GLU A 52 -6.31 24.51 -23.67
N PHE A 53 -5.78 23.91 -22.61
CA PHE A 53 -6.50 22.99 -21.75
C PHE A 53 -6.30 23.38 -20.29
N GLU A 54 -7.41 23.44 -19.57
CA GLU A 54 -7.44 23.65 -18.14
C GLU A 54 -8.41 22.63 -17.51
N PRO A 55 -7.96 21.79 -16.58
CA PRO A 55 -8.84 20.91 -15.82
C PRO A 55 -9.61 21.72 -14.76
N PRO A 56 -10.71 21.18 -14.22
CA PRO A 56 -11.46 21.85 -13.17
C PRO A 56 -10.60 21.99 -11.92
N LEU A 57 -10.78 23.11 -11.21
CA LEU A 57 -10.15 23.34 -9.92
C LEU A 57 -10.79 22.44 -8.86
N ILE A 58 -9.97 21.83 -8.01
CA ILE A 58 -10.41 20.93 -6.93
C ILE A 58 -10.06 21.58 -5.58
N ASP A 59 -10.90 21.39 -4.57
CA ASP A 59 -10.76 21.91 -3.20
C ASP A 59 -9.90 21.03 -2.27
N ILE A 60 -9.25 20.00 -2.83
CA ILE A 60 -8.36 19.07 -2.14
C ILE A 60 -6.94 19.22 -2.72
N PRO A 61 -5.88 19.30 -1.89
CA PRO A 61 -4.51 19.42 -2.37
C PRO A 61 -4.08 18.18 -3.15
N ILE A 62 -3.51 18.39 -4.33
CA ILE A 62 -3.00 17.31 -5.20
C ILE A 62 -1.51 17.16 -4.95
N SER A 63 -1.08 16.02 -4.42
CA SER A 63 0.33 15.74 -4.16
C SER A 63 1.14 15.53 -5.44
N ARG A 64 0.58 14.82 -6.42
CA ARG A 64 1.17 14.56 -7.73
C ARG A 64 0.11 14.66 -8.82
N PHE A 65 0.37 15.48 -9.84
CA PHE A 65 -0.50 15.63 -11.00
C PHE A 65 0.19 15.09 -12.25
N SER A 66 -0.46 14.13 -12.91
CA SER A 66 0.01 13.53 -14.17
C SER A 66 -1.08 13.67 -15.23
N TRP A 67 -0.72 14.23 -16.38
CA TRP A 67 -1.63 14.46 -17.51
C TRP A 67 -1.18 13.66 -18.72
N PHE A 68 -2.04 12.75 -19.18
CA PHE A 68 -1.87 12.03 -20.44
C PHE A 68 -2.70 12.69 -21.54
N LEU A 69 -2.03 13.23 -22.55
CA LEU A 69 -2.68 13.86 -23.71
C LEU A 69 -2.57 12.93 -24.91
N TYR A 70 -3.71 12.41 -25.38
CA TYR A 70 -3.81 11.58 -26.60
C TYR A 70 -4.26 12.46 -27.76
N ALA A 71 -3.40 12.61 -28.77
CA ALA A 71 -3.66 13.44 -29.94
C ALA A 71 -3.95 12.57 -31.18
N PRO A 72 -4.69 13.07 -32.18
CA PRO A 72 -4.88 12.33 -33.43
C PRO A 72 -3.55 11.89 -34.05
N GLU A 73 -3.51 10.71 -34.67
CA GLU A 73 -2.25 10.14 -35.21
C GLU A 73 -1.63 11.01 -36.30
N ASP A 74 -2.44 11.78 -37.02
CA ASP A 74 -2.01 12.62 -38.14
C ASP A 74 -1.45 13.98 -37.72
N TYR A 75 -1.35 14.27 -36.42
CA TYR A 75 -0.96 15.59 -35.91
C TYR A 75 0.20 15.50 -34.92
N HIS A 76 1.23 16.30 -35.14
CA HIS A 76 2.34 16.44 -34.22
C HIS A 76 2.08 17.61 -33.25
N LEU A 77 2.12 17.33 -31.95
CA LEU A 77 2.05 18.36 -30.91
C LEU A 77 3.45 18.79 -30.48
N TYR A 78 3.64 20.10 -30.30
CA TYR A 78 4.92 20.69 -29.94
C TYR A 78 4.75 21.99 -29.13
N ASP A 79 5.85 22.48 -28.53
CA ASP A 79 5.90 23.73 -27.76
C ASP A 79 4.91 23.76 -26.57
N PHE A 80 4.98 22.72 -25.72
CA PHE A 80 4.20 22.65 -24.48
C PHE A 80 4.62 23.78 -23.53
N SER A 81 3.66 24.62 -23.17
CA SER A 81 3.83 25.76 -22.27
C SER A 81 2.70 25.77 -21.23
N GLY A 82 2.88 26.49 -20.12
CA GLY A 82 1.93 26.55 -19.02
C GLY A 82 2.56 26.20 -17.68
N THR A 83 1.76 25.72 -16.74
CA THR A 83 2.20 25.41 -15.37
C THR A 83 2.68 23.96 -15.20
N VAL A 84 2.44 23.10 -16.20
CA VAL A 84 2.84 21.68 -16.20
C VAL A 84 4.15 21.50 -16.98
N LYS A 85 5.03 20.60 -16.54
CA LYS A 85 6.31 20.29 -17.21
C LYS A 85 6.16 19.05 -18.09
N ASP A 86 6.76 19.05 -19.28
CA ASP A 86 6.87 17.83 -20.10
C ASP A 86 7.75 16.80 -19.37
N ALA A 87 7.23 15.58 -19.19
CA ALA A 87 7.96 14.51 -18.52
C ALA A 87 9.07 13.91 -19.40
N ARG A 88 9.08 14.21 -20.71
CA ARG A 88 10.18 13.80 -21.59
C ARG A 88 11.43 14.61 -21.23
N GLN A 89 12.52 13.91 -20.91
CA GLN A 89 13.83 14.54 -20.78
C GLN A 89 14.13 15.39 -22.02
N ARG A 90 14.42 16.68 -21.80
CA ARG A 90 14.79 17.62 -22.85
C ARG A 90 15.92 16.99 -23.67
N LYS A 91 15.63 16.61 -24.92
CA LYS A 91 16.63 15.98 -25.80
C LYS A 91 17.82 16.96 -25.94
N ASP A 92 19.05 16.43 -25.91
CA ASP A 92 20.28 17.24 -26.11
C ASP A 92 20.17 18.11 -27.38
N PRO A 93 20.82 19.29 -27.44
CA PRO A 93 20.81 20.12 -28.64
C PRO A 93 21.24 19.30 -29.85
N PHE A 94 20.50 19.46 -30.94
CA PHE A 94 20.65 18.78 -32.23
C PHE A 94 22.11 18.38 -32.59
N PHE A 95 23.03 19.35 -32.56
CA PHE A 95 24.44 19.15 -32.94
C PHE A 95 25.20 18.14 -32.04
N PHE A 96 24.84 18.03 -30.76
CA PHE A 96 25.56 17.19 -29.80
C PHE A 96 25.09 15.73 -29.81
N ARG A 97 23.91 15.41 -30.36
CA ARG A 97 23.38 14.02 -30.33
C ARG A 97 24.26 13.05 -31.12
N GLY A 98 24.64 13.39 -32.35
CA GLY A 98 25.51 12.54 -33.17
C GLY A 98 26.92 12.39 -32.58
N PHE A 99 27.46 13.47 -32.01
CA PHE A 99 28.73 13.44 -31.28
C PHE A 99 28.66 12.57 -30.02
N MET A 100 27.58 12.65 -29.23
CA MET A 100 27.37 11.82 -28.04
C MET A 100 27.18 10.34 -28.38
N VAL A 101 26.57 10.01 -29.52
CA VAL A 101 26.49 8.61 -30.00
C VAL A 101 27.89 8.09 -30.36
N LEU A 102 28.70 8.89 -31.07
CA LEU A 102 30.09 8.56 -31.35
C LEU A 102 30.92 8.43 -30.07
N LEU A 103 30.74 9.33 -29.11
CA LEU A 103 31.46 9.31 -27.84
C LEU A 103 31.02 8.13 -26.98
N LYS A 104 29.72 7.80 -26.94
CA LYS A 104 29.20 6.59 -26.27
C LYS A 104 29.72 5.32 -26.95
N ALA A 105 29.77 5.26 -28.28
CA ALA A 105 30.34 4.13 -29.00
C ALA A 105 31.84 3.99 -28.73
N ALA A 106 32.60 5.09 -28.79
CA ALA A 106 34.01 5.12 -28.41
C ALA A 106 34.22 4.71 -26.95
N TRP A 107 33.37 5.18 -26.04
CA TRP A 107 33.38 4.83 -24.63
C TRP A 107 33.07 3.35 -24.41
N LEU A 108 32.11 2.78 -25.15
CA LEU A 108 31.80 1.36 -25.14
C LEU A 108 32.98 0.52 -25.62
N ILE A 109 33.69 0.99 -26.66
CA ILE A 109 34.91 0.36 -27.15
C ILE A 109 36.04 0.43 -26.11
N ILE A 110 36.15 1.54 -25.36
CA ILE A 110 37.17 1.72 -24.30
C ILE A 110 36.86 0.85 -23.07
N ILE A 111 35.59 0.74 -22.67
CA ILE A 111 35.19 0.01 -21.45
C ILE A 111 35.12 -1.50 -21.69
N SER A 112 34.78 -1.96 -22.89
CA SER A 112 34.69 -3.40 -23.17
C SER A 112 36.06 -3.96 -23.59
N PRO A 113 36.70 -4.79 -22.75
CA PRO A 113 38.04 -5.31 -23.07
C PRO A 113 38.05 -6.10 -24.38
N GLN A 114 36.97 -6.86 -24.62
CA GLN A 114 36.82 -7.69 -25.81
C GLN A 114 36.70 -6.88 -27.10
N ALA A 115 36.00 -5.73 -27.13
CA ALA A 115 35.91 -4.90 -28.33
C ALA A 115 37.24 -4.22 -28.65
N PHE A 116 37.96 -3.76 -27.62
CA PHE A 116 39.30 -3.20 -27.79
C PHE A 116 40.29 -4.22 -28.36
N PHE A 117 40.31 -5.45 -27.82
CA PHE A 117 41.19 -6.50 -28.33
C PHE A 117 40.83 -6.98 -29.73
N THR A 118 39.54 -7.11 -30.05
CA THR A 118 39.11 -7.55 -31.39
C THR A 118 39.40 -6.50 -32.45
N ILE A 119 39.08 -5.23 -32.20
CA ILE A 119 39.40 -4.13 -33.12
C ILE A 119 40.91 -3.98 -33.27
N GLY A 120 41.66 -4.02 -32.16
CA GLY A 120 43.13 -4.00 -32.19
C GLY A 120 43.73 -5.15 -33.00
N PHE A 121 43.20 -6.36 -32.84
CA PHE A 121 43.63 -7.54 -33.60
C PHE A 121 43.38 -7.38 -35.10
N PHE A 122 42.20 -6.90 -35.50
CA PHE A 122 41.89 -6.67 -36.91
C PHE A 122 42.70 -5.52 -37.51
N VAL A 123 42.96 -4.45 -36.76
CA VAL A 123 43.84 -3.35 -37.20
C VAL A 123 45.28 -3.85 -37.42
N VAL A 124 45.80 -4.67 -36.51
CA VAL A 124 47.12 -5.31 -36.66
C VAL A 124 47.16 -6.26 -37.85
N LEU A 125 46.10 -7.08 -38.03
CA LEU A 125 45.97 -8.00 -39.17
C LEU A 125 45.95 -7.24 -40.51
N ILE A 126 45.18 -6.15 -40.59
CA ILE A 126 45.10 -5.29 -41.78
C ILE A 126 46.45 -4.63 -42.04
N LEU A 127 47.11 -4.09 -41.03
CA LEU A 127 48.44 -3.47 -41.18
C LEU A 127 49.53 -4.47 -41.57
N LEU A 128 49.43 -5.73 -41.10
CA LEU A 128 50.31 -6.84 -41.52
C LEU A 128 50.18 -7.17 -43.01
N ILE A 129 48.96 -7.06 -43.55
CA ILE A 129 48.65 -7.29 -44.97
C ILE A 129 49.05 -6.09 -45.83
N VAL A 130 48.86 -4.87 -45.33
CA VAL A 130 49.03 -3.62 -46.09
C VAL A 130 50.49 -3.14 -46.10
N SER A 131 51.17 -3.10 -44.95
CA SER A 131 52.58 -2.69 -44.86
C SER A 131 53.20 -3.09 -43.52
N ARG A 132 54.00 -4.16 -43.54
CA ARG A 132 54.75 -4.61 -42.35
C ARG A 132 55.68 -3.53 -41.79
N LYS A 133 56.26 -2.70 -42.66
CA LYS A 133 57.13 -1.58 -42.24
C LYS A 133 56.36 -0.51 -41.45
N LEU A 134 55.12 -0.19 -41.87
CA LEU A 134 54.27 0.76 -41.16
C LEU A 134 53.82 0.21 -39.79
N LEU A 135 53.48 -1.09 -39.74
CA LEU A 135 53.14 -1.78 -38.49
C LEU A 135 54.26 -1.64 -37.45
N PHE A 136 55.50 -1.99 -37.81
CA PHE A 136 56.65 -1.89 -36.90
C PHE A 136 56.99 -0.44 -36.51
N ALA A 137 56.82 0.52 -37.43
CA ALA A 137 57.02 1.94 -37.12
C ALA A 137 55.99 2.46 -36.11
N ILE A 138 54.72 2.07 -36.25
CA ILE A 138 53.64 2.42 -35.31
C ILE A 138 53.87 1.74 -33.96
N LEU A 139 54.20 0.45 -33.93
CA LEU A 139 54.51 -0.27 -32.67
C LEU A 139 55.70 0.34 -31.94
N LYS A 140 56.76 0.72 -32.67
CA LYS A 140 57.91 1.42 -32.09
C LYS A 140 57.53 2.81 -31.57
N GLY A 141 56.73 3.58 -32.33
CA GLY A 141 56.24 4.88 -31.88
C GLY A 141 55.32 4.79 -30.66
N ILE A 142 54.46 3.78 -30.57
CA ILE A 142 53.63 3.49 -29.38
C ILE A 142 54.53 3.12 -28.20
N TRP A 143 55.55 2.29 -28.42
CA TRP A 143 56.51 1.93 -27.37
C TRP A 143 57.26 3.16 -26.84
N ASP A 144 57.78 4.00 -27.74
CA ASP A 144 58.48 5.23 -27.38
C ASP A 144 57.54 6.24 -26.69
N PHE A 145 56.27 6.31 -27.11
CA PHE A 145 55.25 7.15 -26.48
C PHE A 145 54.84 6.66 -25.09
N ILE A 146 54.69 5.34 -24.90
CA ILE A 146 54.45 4.75 -23.58
C ILE A 146 55.66 5.06 -22.68
N CYS A 147 56.89 4.83 -23.16
CA CYS A 147 58.10 5.18 -22.42
C CYS A 147 58.16 6.69 -22.08
N ALA A 148 57.70 7.58 -22.97
CA ALA A 148 57.64 9.02 -22.73
C ALA A 148 56.53 9.44 -21.76
N ILE A 149 55.33 8.83 -21.80
CA ILE A 149 54.26 9.06 -20.82
C ILE A 149 54.73 8.61 -19.45
N PHE A 150 55.34 7.43 -19.33
CA PHE A 150 55.91 6.95 -18.08
C PHE A 150 57.01 7.92 -17.62
N ALA A 151 57.92 8.35 -18.49
CA ALA A 151 58.93 9.34 -18.13
C ALA A 151 58.32 10.70 -17.69
N LEU A 152 57.21 11.14 -18.27
CA LEU A 152 56.54 12.41 -17.93
C LEU A 152 55.70 12.31 -16.64
N LEU A 153 55.05 11.17 -16.39
CA LEU A 153 54.35 10.89 -15.13
C LEU A 153 55.33 10.74 -13.95
N PHE A 154 56.55 10.27 -14.21
CA PHE A 154 57.57 10.04 -13.18
C PHE A 154 58.67 11.11 -13.13
N SER A 155 58.60 12.16 -13.95
CA SER A 155 59.54 13.28 -13.94
C SER A 155 58.82 14.61 -13.65
N GLY A 156 58.35 14.75 -12.41
CA GLY A 156 57.83 16.00 -11.89
C GLY A 156 57.40 15.84 -10.43
N LYS A 157 57.85 16.73 -9.55
CA LYS A 157 57.46 16.76 -8.14
C LYS A 157 55.95 17.01 -8.02
N GLY A 158 55.12 15.97 -7.91
CA GLY A 158 53.69 16.18 -7.65
C GLY A 158 52.70 15.04 -7.94
N PHE A 159 52.99 13.79 -7.57
CA PHE A 159 51.98 12.82 -7.11
C PHE A 159 52.69 11.59 -6.54
N ARG A 160 52.44 11.24 -5.28
CA ARG A 160 53.03 10.02 -4.69
C ARG A 160 52.16 8.81 -5.06
N LEU A 161 52.80 7.66 -5.31
CA LEU A 161 52.12 6.38 -5.54
C LEU A 161 51.05 6.08 -4.47
N ALA A 162 51.33 6.47 -3.23
CA ALA A 162 50.42 6.35 -2.09
C ALA A 162 49.14 7.20 -2.23
N GLU A 163 49.22 8.41 -2.80
CA GLU A 163 48.06 9.30 -2.98
C GLU A 163 47.09 8.73 -4.02
N LEU A 164 47.61 8.14 -5.10
CA LEU A 164 46.79 7.45 -6.09
C LEU A 164 46.11 6.21 -5.49
N MET A 165 46.83 5.42 -4.69
CA MET A 165 46.24 4.26 -4.01
C MET A 165 45.09 4.65 -3.08
N ILE A 166 45.24 5.74 -2.30
CA ILE A 166 44.18 6.23 -1.41
C ILE A 166 42.93 6.60 -2.20
N VAL A 167 43.06 7.28 -3.34
CA VAL A 167 41.91 7.67 -4.16
C VAL A 167 41.17 6.44 -4.70
N VAL A 168 41.89 5.44 -5.21
CA VAL A 168 41.28 4.19 -5.72
C VAL A 168 40.61 3.41 -4.60
N VAL A 169 41.21 3.38 -3.40
CA VAL A 169 40.64 2.72 -2.22
C VAL A 169 39.35 3.43 -1.79
N ILE A 170 39.31 4.75 -1.73
CA ILE A 170 38.10 5.51 -1.35
C ILE A 170 36.96 5.27 -2.35
N ILE A 171 37.25 5.29 -3.66
CA ILE A 171 36.25 4.98 -4.69
C ILE A 171 35.75 3.53 -4.55
N GLY A 172 36.65 2.59 -4.25
CA GLY A 172 36.30 1.18 -3.99
C GLY A 172 35.38 1.00 -2.78
N VAL A 173 35.65 1.71 -1.68
CA VAL A 173 34.82 1.67 -0.46
C VAL A 173 33.44 2.27 -0.71
N LEU A 174 33.37 3.42 -1.40
CA LEU A 174 32.08 4.05 -1.73
C LEU A 174 31.22 3.15 -2.65
N ALA A 175 31.83 2.52 -3.66
CA ALA A 175 31.14 1.57 -4.54
C ALA A 175 30.68 0.31 -3.79
N ALA A 176 31.47 -0.19 -2.84
CA ALA A 176 31.14 -1.36 -2.02
C ALA A 176 29.93 -1.12 -1.10
N ILE A 177 29.75 0.10 -0.59
CA ILE A 177 28.59 0.47 0.25
C ILE A 177 27.34 0.73 -0.62
N ALA A 178 27.49 1.40 -1.77
CA ALA A 178 26.36 1.78 -2.60
C ALA A 178 25.70 0.60 -3.33
N THR A 179 26.48 -0.39 -3.77
CA THR A 179 26.00 -1.53 -4.57
C THR A 179 24.96 -2.41 -3.85
N PRO A 180 25.18 -2.90 -2.60
CA PRO A 180 24.19 -3.73 -1.91
C PRO A 180 22.91 -2.96 -1.59
N ASN A 181 23.01 -1.68 -1.22
CA ASN A 181 21.84 -0.84 -0.95
C ASN A 181 21.00 -0.62 -2.21
N PHE A 182 21.64 -0.40 -3.36
CA PHE A 182 20.94 -0.28 -4.64
C PHE A 182 20.27 -1.60 -5.07
N ARG A 183 20.91 -2.75 -4.82
CA ARG A 183 20.32 -4.07 -5.09
C ARG A 183 19.08 -4.33 -4.23
N LYS A 184 19.18 -4.09 -2.92
CA LYS A 184 18.06 -4.26 -1.97
C LYS A 184 16.88 -3.36 -2.31
N ALA A 185 17.13 -2.10 -2.68
CA ALA A 185 16.08 -1.16 -3.10
C ALA A 185 15.37 -1.63 -4.38
N ARG A 186 16.11 -2.24 -5.32
CA ARG A 186 15.55 -2.76 -6.58
C ARG A 186 14.74 -4.04 -6.36
N GLU A 187 15.19 -4.93 -5.46
CA GLU A 187 14.46 -6.14 -5.06
C GLU A 187 13.13 -5.76 -4.37
N GLN A 188 13.17 -4.86 -3.39
CA GLN A 188 11.94 -4.38 -2.72
C GLN A 188 10.93 -3.72 -3.67
N ALA A 189 11.41 -3.02 -4.71
CA ALA A 189 10.53 -2.44 -5.72
C ALA A 189 9.84 -3.51 -6.57
N ARG A 190 10.52 -4.63 -6.86
CA ARG A 190 9.98 -5.76 -7.63
C ARG A 190 8.98 -6.58 -6.83
N ASP A 191 9.24 -6.79 -5.53
CA ASP A 191 8.30 -7.44 -4.61
C ASP A 191 6.98 -6.67 -4.54
N LYS A 192 7.07 -5.35 -4.29
CA LYS A 192 5.90 -4.48 -4.21
C LYS A 192 5.09 -4.44 -5.51
N ALA A 193 5.77 -4.43 -6.66
CA ALA A 193 5.11 -4.50 -7.96
C ALA A 193 4.40 -5.86 -8.18
N CYS A 194 4.99 -6.96 -7.72
CA CYS A 194 4.37 -8.28 -7.81
C CYS A 194 3.12 -8.39 -6.94
N MET A 195 3.18 -7.88 -5.70
CA MET A 195 2.02 -7.87 -4.80
C MET A 195 0.87 -7.00 -5.33
N ALA A 196 1.19 -5.88 -5.98
CA ALA A 196 0.18 -5.07 -6.66
C ALA A 196 -0.52 -5.87 -7.78
N ASN A 197 0.23 -6.63 -8.57
CA ASN A 197 -0.33 -7.49 -9.62
C ASN A 197 -1.24 -8.60 -9.06
N ILE A 198 -0.89 -9.22 -7.93
CA ILE A 198 -1.74 -10.24 -7.28
C ILE A 198 -3.07 -9.61 -6.85
N ARG A 199 -3.05 -8.43 -6.21
CA ARG A 199 -4.29 -7.72 -5.81
C ARG A 199 -5.20 -7.43 -6.99
N VAL A 200 -4.63 -7.02 -8.13
CA VAL A 200 -5.40 -6.79 -9.36
C VAL A 200 -6.03 -8.08 -9.88
N LEU A 201 -5.32 -9.21 -9.80
CA LEU A 201 -5.85 -10.51 -10.20
C LEU A 201 -6.95 -11.00 -9.27
N THR A 202 -6.78 -10.87 -7.96
CA THR A 202 -7.80 -11.28 -6.97
C THR A 202 -9.10 -10.51 -7.17
N GLY A 203 -9.02 -9.18 -7.29
CA GLY A 203 -10.20 -8.36 -7.56
C GLY A 203 -10.88 -8.71 -8.89
N ALA A 204 -10.11 -9.02 -9.94
CA ALA A 204 -10.68 -9.44 -11.22
C ALA A 204 -11.41 -10.80 -11.14
N VAL A 205 -10.89 -11.74 -10.36
CA VAL A 205 -11.52 -13.05 -10.14
C VAL A 205 -12.79 -12.93 -9.30
N GLU A 206 -12.77 -12.12 -8.24
CA GLU A 206 -13.96 -11.87 -7.42
C GLU A 206 -15.08 -11.25 -8.24
N MET A 207 -14.77 -10.23 -9.06
CA MET A 207 -15.74 -9.66 -9.98
C MET A 207 -16.28 -10.71 -10.97
N TYR A 208 -15.42 -11.61 -11.49
CA TYR A 208 -15.87 -12.70 -12.35
C TYR A 208 -16.83 -13.66 -11.63
N ASN A 209 -16.53 -14.02 -10.37
CA ASN A 209 -17.35 -14.94 -9.58
C ASN A 209 -18.70 -14.34 -9.19
N MET A 210 -18.78 -13.02 -9.03
CA MET A 210 -20.06 -12.33 -8.76
C MET A 210 -20.99 -12.32 -9.98
N ASP A 211 -20.43 -12.24 -11.19
CA ASP A 211 -21.20 -12.12 -12.43
C ASP A 211 -21.62 -13.47 -13.04
N ASN A 212 -21.01 -14.58 -12.61
CA ASN A 212 -21.24 -15.90 -13.20
C ASN A 212 -21.77 -16.90 -12.17
N SER A 213 -22.80 -17.68 -12.54
CA SER A 213 -23.38 -18.71 -11.65
C SER A 213 -22.42 -19.87 -11.36
N GLN A 214 -21.42 -20.09 -12.22
CA GLN A 214 -20.27 -20.94 -11.93
C GLN A 214 -19.04 -20.05 -11.79
N GLY A 215 -18.58 -19.90 -10.55
CA GLY A 215 -17.35 -19.16 -10.26
C GLY A 215 -16.12 -19.85 -10.84
N MET A 216 -15.08 -19.05 -11.05
CA MET A 216 -13.76 -19.50 -11.49
C MET A 216 -13.18 -20.45 -10.44
N GLN A 217 -12.78 -21.64 -10.86
CA GLN A 217 -12.13 -22.61 -9.98
C GLN A 217 -10.61 -22.53 -10.07
N GLN A 218 -10.08 -22.22 -11.25
CA GLN A 218 -8.65 -22.05 -11.53
C GLN A 218 -8.40 -20.71 -12.21
N LEU A 219 -7.26 -20.09 -11.91
CA LEU A 219 -6.90 -18.79 -12.48
C LEU A 219 -6.77 -18.88 -14.01
N ASN A 220 -7.70 -18.24 -14.72
CA ASN A 220 -7.67 -18.15 -16.17
C ASN A 220 -7.62 -16.69 -16.64
N MET A 221 -6.41 -16.18 -16.88
CA MET A 221 -6.20 -14.79 -17.28
C MET A 221 -6.82 -14.44 -18.65
N GLU A 222 -6.92 -15.40 -19.57
CA GLU A 222 -7.52 -15.13 -20.89
C GLU A 222 -9.03 -14.93 -20.79
N LEU A 223 -9.67 -15.66 -19.89
CA LEU A 223 -11.08 -15.52 -19.61
C LEU A 223 -11.40 -14.18 -18.92
N LEU A 224 -10.56 -13.76 -17.98
CA LEU A 224 -10.64 -12.44 -17.34
C LEU A 224 -10.44 -11.29 -18.34
N LEU A 225 -9.55 -11.45 -19.32
CA LEU A 225 -9.34 -10.46 -20.39
C LEU A 225 -10.51 -10.41 -21.37
N LYS A 226 -11.01 -11.57 -21.80
CA LYS A 226 -12.12 -11.68 -22.75
C LYS A 226 -13.41 -11.07 -22.19
N ASN A 227 -13.70 -11.34 -20.92
CA ASN A 227 -14.87 -10.81 -20.23
C ASN A 227 -14.63 -9.43 -19.60
N LYS A 228 -13.45 -8.82 -19.84
CA LYS A 228 -13.06 -7.46 -19.44
C LYS A 228 -12.97 -7.20 -17.93
N TYR A 229 -12.75 -8.24 -17.13
CA TYR A 229 -12.36 -8.11 -15.72
C TYR A 229 -10.90 -7.65 -15.57
N LEU A 230 -10.07 -7.86 -16.60
CA LEU A 230 -8.74 -7.27 -16.73
C LEU A 230 -8.66 -6.37 -17.97
N LYS A 231 -8.03 -5.19 -17.84
CA LYS A 231 -7.83 -4.24 -18.96
C LYS A 231 -6.69 -4.66 -19.90
N SER A 232 -5.66 -5.30 -19.38
CA SER A 232 -4.50 -5.80 -20.10
C SER A 232 -3.91 -7.01 -19.37
N ARG A 233 -3.12 -7.83 -20.09
CA ARG A 233 -2.46 -8.98 -19.46
C ARG A 233 -1.46 -8.47 -18.42
N ILE A 234 -1.53 -9.02 -17.21
CA ILE A 234 -0.58 -8.73 -16.13
C ILE A 234 0.81 -9.21 -16.58
N ILE A 235 1.78 -8.29 -16.55
CA ILE A 235 3.19 -8.59 -16.83
C ILE A 235 3.90 -8.75 -15.48
N GLY A 236 4.63 -9.85 -15.31
CA GLY A 236 5.41 -10.11 -14.12
C GLY A 236 6.46 -9.01 -13.84
N SER A 237 6.72 -8.73 -12.57
CA SER A 237 7.70 -7.69 -12.17
C SER A 237 9.14 -8.04 -12.52
N GLU A 238 9.43 -9.32 -12.77
CA GLU A 238 10.69 -9.82 -13.33
C GLU A 238 10.53 -11.16 -14.06
N SER A 239 11.57 -11.57 -14.79
CA SER A 239 11.66 -12.86 -15.47
C SER A 239 11.61 -14.00 -14.45
N GLY A 240 10.45 -14.65 -14.33
CA GLY A 240 10.19 -15.71 -13.33
C GLY A 240 8.90 -15.53 -12.53
N CYS A 241 8.25 -14.37 -12.62
CA CYS A 241 6.93 -14.16 -12.02
C CYS A 241 5.84 -14.87 -12.82
N TYR A 242 5.33 -15.98 -12.26
CA TYR A 242 4.14 -16.68 -12.75
C TYR A 242 3.06 -16.68 -11.66
N TYR A 243 1.87 -16.23 -12.04
CA TYR A 243 0.72 -16.15 -11.15
C TYR A 243 -0.10 -17.43 -11.26
N LYS A 244 -0.39 -18.06 -10.12
CA LYS A 244 -1.20 -19.26 -9.99
C LYS A 244 -2.22 -19.10 -8.88
N ALA A 245 -3.17 -20.01 -8.81
CA ALA A 245 -4.14 -20.07 -7.72
C ALA A 245 -4.03 -21.41 -6.98
N GLU A 246 -4.18 -21.38 -5.65
CA GLU A 246 -4.22 -22.55 -4.80
C GLU A 246 -5.61 -22.68 -4.15
N GLY A 247 -6.26 -23.83 -4.38
CA GLY A 247 -7.66 -24.05 -4.01
C GLY A 247 -8.66 -23.52 -5.03
N ASN A 248 -9.95 -23.76 -4.75
CA ASN A 248 -11.05 -23.31 -5.60
C ASN A 248 -11.27 -21.81 -5.40
N LEU A 249 -10.99 -21.00 -6.42
CA LEU A 249 -11.16 -19.55 -6.38
C LEU A 249 -12.62 -19.11 -6.12
N ASN A 250 -13.61 -19.99 -6.27
CA ASN A 250 -15.00 -19.74 -5.92
C ASN A 250 -15.31 -19.97 -4.42
N GLU A 251 -14.45 -20.68 -3.70
CA GLU A 251 -14.62 -21.10 -2.30
C GLU A 251 -13.49 -20.56 -1.40
N GLY A 252 -12.95 -19.40 -1.74
CA GLY A 252 -11.88 -18.74 -0.96
C GLY A 252 -10.46 -19.21 -1.30
N GLY A 253 -10.22 -19.70 -2.52
CA GLY A 253 -8.86 -19.97 -3.02
C GLY A 253 -8.05 -18.68 -3.16
N GLU A 254 -6.73 -18.77 -3.00
CA GLU A 254 -5.83 -17.62 -3.04
C GLU A 254 -4.97 -17.60 -4.31
N ILE A 255 -4.73 -16.39 -4.83
CA ILE A 255 -3.82 -16.15 -5.95
C ILE A 255 -2.44 -15.80 -5.40
N TYR A 256 -1.41 -16.43 -5.95
CA TYR A 256 -0.03 -16.23 -5.51
C TYR A 256 0.92 -16.15 -6.70
N CYS A 257 2.10 -15.57 -6.48
CA CYS A 257 3.22 -15.63 -7.40
C CYS A 257 4.17 -16.74 -7.00
N GLU A 258 4.62 -17.58 -7.94
CA GLU A 258 5.56 -18.67 -7.65
C GLU A 258 6.90 -18.16 -7.09
N LEU A 259 7.31 -16.94 -7.44
CA LEU A 259 8.57 -16.35 -7.02
C LEU A 259 8.44 -15.53 -5.72
N HIS A 260 7.35 -14.75 -5.58
CA HIS A 260 7.20 -13.76 -4.50
C HIS A 260 6.16 -14.13 -3.43
N GLY A 261 5.37 -15.20 -3.61
CA GLY A 261 4.35 -15.64 -2.63
C GLY A 261 2.99 -14.95 -2.77
N THR A 262 2.18 -14.99 -1.70
CA THR A 262 0.86 -14.33 -1.58
C THR A 262 0.99 -12.89 -1.11
N ILE A 263 -0.12 -12.15 -1.07
CA ILE A 263 -0.17 -10.75 -0.58
C ILE A 263 0.30 -10.64 0.88
N GLU A 264 0.07 -11.68 1.68
CA GLU A 264 0.50 -11.77 3.08
C GLU A 264 1.95 -12.24 3.23
N GLY A 265 2.65 -12.48 2.11
CA GLY A 265 4.04 -12.91 2.07
C GLY A 265 4.24 -14.42 2.28
N GLN A 266 3.16 -15.20 2.31
CA GLN A 266 3.23 -16.66 2.49
C GLN A 266 3.60 -17.35 1.18
N ARG A 267 4.48 -18.35 1.25
CA ARG A 267 4.89 -19.15 0.07
C ARG A 267 3.96 -20.36 -0.10
N PRO A 268 3.81 -20.93 -1.32
CA PRO A 268 2.85 -22.01 -1.60
C PRO A 268 2.99 -23.27 -0.73
N GLN A 269 4.15 -23.47 -0.11
CA GLN A 269 4.40 -24.60 0.79
C GLN A 269 3.82 -24.39 2.21
N GLU A 270 3.56 -23.15 2.61
CA GLU A 270 2.93 -22.79 3.89
C GLU A 270 1.41 -22.94 3.78
N MET A 271 0.79 -22.50 2.68
CA MET A 271 -0.65 -22.64 2.42
C MET A 271 -1.16 -24.11 2.45
N ARG A 272 -0.35 -25.07 1.99
CA ARG A 272 -0.74 -26.49 2.07
C ARG A 272 -0.79 -27.02 3.49
N ARG A 273 0.05 -26.53 4.41
CA ARG A 273 0.05 -26.98 5.82
C ARG A 273 -1.16 -26.46 6.58
N ASP A 274 -1.55 -25.21 6.34
CA ASP A 274 -2.67 -24.58 7.05
C ASP A 274 -4.01 -25.19 6.67
N LYS A 275 -4.18 -25.65 5.41
CA LYS A 275 -5.39 -26.40 5.00
C LYS A 275 -5.52 -27.77 5.66
N TYR A 276 -4.43 -28.53 5.82
CA TYR A 276 -4.50 -29.81 6.53
C TYR A 276 -4.78 -29.62 8.03
N ALA A 277 -4.31 -28.52 8.64
CA ALA A 277 -4.66 -28.18 10.02
C ALA A 277 -6.12 -27.71 10.18
N ALA A 278 -6.66 -27.00 9.17
CA ALA A 278 -8.03 -26.52 9.16
C ALA A 278 -9.07 -27.62 8.91
N ASP A 279 -8.78 -28.59 8.03
CA ASP A 279 -9.67 -29.74 7.77
C ASP A 279 -9.75 -30.69 8.99
N ASP A 280 -8.66 -30.82 9.75
CA ASP A 280 -8.62 -31.64 10.98
C ASP A 280 -9.41 -30.99 12.13
N TYR A 281 -9.43 -29.65 12.19
CA TYR A 281 -10.30 -28.89 13.11
C TYR A 281 -11.78 -29.02 12.75
N ARG A 282 -12.11 -29.01 11.45
CA ARG A 282 -13.50 -29.10 10.97
C ARG A 282 -14.09 -30.51 11.14
N GLN A 283 -13.26 -31.55 11.01
CA GLN A 283 -13.68 -32.93 11.32
C GLN A 283 -13.87 -33.15 12.83
N ASN A 284 -13.05 -32.50 13.68
CA ASN A 284 -13.21 -32.57 15.13
C ASN A 284 -14.42 -31.78 15.65
N GLU A 285 -14.78 -30.64 15.03
CA GLU A 285 -16.04 -29.94 15.33
C GLU A 285 -17.29 -30.73 14.90
N MET A 286 -17.22 -31.46 13.78
CA MET A 286 -18.32 -32.32 13.34
C MET A 286 -18.49 -33.56 14.24
N LYS A 287 -17.39 -34.12 14.78
CA LYS A 287 -17.44 -35.17 15.81
C LYS A 287 -17.94 -34.65 17.17
N ALA A 288 -17.55 -33.44 17.56
CA ALA A 288 -18.01 -32.83 18.81
C ALA A 288 -19.52 -32.47 18.77
N LYS A 289 -20.07 -32.14 17.59
CA LYS A 289 -21.52 -31.91 17.42
C LYS A 289 -22.34 -33.21 17.31
N SER A 290 -21.75 -34.32 16.86
CA SER A 290 -22.44 -35.62 16.85
C SER A 290 -22.51 -36.28 18.23
N ASP A 291 -21.56 -36.00 19.13
CA ASP A 291 -21.54 -36.60 20.47
C ASP A 291 -22.49 -35.90 21.45
N VAL A 292 -22.84 -34.63 21.21
CA VAL A 292 -23.80 -33.87 22.03
C VAL A 292 -25.27 -34.11 21.62
N SER A 293 -25.51 -34.77 20.48
CA SER A 293 -26.86 -35.07 19.98
C SER A 293 -27.32 -36.52 20.25
N MET A 294 -26.55 -37.30 21.01
CA MET A 294 -26.82 -38.73 21.31
C MET A 294 -27.50 -39.00 22.67
N GLU A 295 -27.98 -37.99 23.41
CA GLU A 295 -28.70 -38.20 24.69
C GLU A 295 -30.19 -37.81 24.67
N GLN A 296 -30.75 -37.42 23.52
CA GLN A 296 -32.18 -37.09 23.41
C GLN A 296 -32.79 -37.55 22.09
N GLN A 297 -33.06 -38.86 21.95
CA GLN A 297 -34.20 -39.42 21.18
C GLN A 297 -34.11 -40.95 21.08
N GLU A 298 -34.38 -41.66 22.17
CA GLU A 298 -34.97 -43.00 22.09
C GLU A 298 -36.49 -42.86 22.24
N MET A 299 -37.25 -42.95 21.14
CA MET A 299 -38.54 -43.67 21.04
C MET A 299 -39.24 -43.45 19.67
N GLY A 300 -39.37 -44.54 18.91
CA GLY A 300 -40.32 -44.77 17.80
C GLY A 300 -39.94 -44.16 16.44
N GLY A 301 -39.94 -44.82 15.29
CA GLY A 301 -40.46 -46.13 14.87
C GLY A 301 -40.84 -46.07 13.38
N LYS A 302 -40.02 -46.71 12.53
CA LYS A 302 -40.19 -47.20 11.13
C LYS A 302 -41.39 -46.74 10.27
N MET A 303 -41.12 -46.31 9.03
CA MET A 303 -41.35 -47.07 7.77
C MET A 303 -40.86 -46.26 6.55
N GLY A 304 -40.16 -46.92 5.62
CA GLY A 304 -39.71 -46.32 4.35
C GLY A 304 -40.71 -46.49 3.21
N ILE A 305 -40.47 -45.79 2.10
CA ILE A 305 -40.74 -46.16 0.70
C ILE A 305 -40.01 -45.15 -0.22
N THR A 306 -39.40 -45.67 -1.29
CA THR A 306 -38.72 -44.97 -2.39
C THR A 306 -39.68 -44.23 -3.35
N PRO A 307 -39.24 -43.17 -4.07
CA PRO A 307 -40.14 -42.36 -4.91
C PRO A 307 -40.13 -42.79 -6.39
N SER A 308 -41.29 -42.66 -7.05
CA SER A 308 -41.40 -42.57 -8.51
C SER A 308 -42.39 -41.47 -8.95
N THR A 309 -41.81 -40.49 -9.64
CA THR A 309 -42.25 -39.73 -10.82
C THR A 309 -43.70 -39.27 -11.00
N VAL A 310 -43.92 -37.94 -11.09
CA VAL A 310 -44.67 -37.29 -12.20
C VAL A 310 -44.08 -35.90 -12.55
N GLN A 311 -43.76 -35.75 -13.83
CA GLN A 311 -43.47 -34.61 -14.71
C GLN A 311 -43.65 -33.16 -14.22
N GLN A 312 -42.64 -32.32 -14.52
CA GLN A 312 -42.86 -30.92 -14.95
C GLN A 312 -42.04 -30.60 -16.20
N VAL A 313 -42.71 -29.89 -17.11
CA VAL A 313 -42.31 -29.52 -18.47
C VAL A 313 -41.24 -28.44 -18.45
N GLN A 314 -40.21 -28.63 -19.26
CA GLN A 314 -39.03 -27.79 -19.38
C GLN A 314 -38.99 -27.15 -20.77
N GLN A 315 -38.80 -25.84 -20.86
CA GLN A 315 -38.44 -25.15 -22.10
C GLN A 315 -37.51 -23.95 -21.87
N PRO A 316 -36.73 -23.54 -22.89
CA PRO A 316 -35.30 -23.32 -22.73
C PRO A 316 -34.89 -21.85 -22.81
N GLY A 317 -33.79 -21.50 -22.13
CA GLY A 317 -33.16 -20.18 -22.22
C GLY A 317 -31.93 -20.17 -23.13
N PHE A 318 -32.05 -19.52 -24.28
CA PHE A 318 -30.92 -18.96 -25.05
C PHE A 318 -31.41 -17.73 -25.83
N GLY A 319 -30.65 -16.61 -25.79
CA GLY A 319 -30.68 -15.60 -26.86
C GLY A 319 -31.17 -14.19 -26.50
N THR A 320 -30.28 -13.43 -25.85
CA THR A 320 -30.00 -11.98 -25.99
C THR A 320 -31.00 -11.03 -26.70
N ALA A 321 -31.34 -9.92 -26.03
CA ALA A 321 -31.50 -8.61 -26.67
C ALA A 321 -30.92 -7.50 -25.78
N ARG A 322 -30.08 -6.65 -26.38
CA ARG A 322 -29.22 -5.62 -25.77
C ARG A 322 -30.01 -4.49 -25.10
N THR A 323 -29.54 -4.06 -23.94
CA THR A 323 -29.80 -2.74 -23.35
C THR A 323 -29.05 -1.64 -24.12
N ARG A 324 -29.76 -0.58 -24.51
CA ARG A 324 -29.20 0.71 -24.93
C ARG A 324 -29.48 1.72 -23.81
N GLY A 325 -28.47 2.49 -23.38
CA GLY A 325 -28.70 3.92 -23.12
C GLY A 325 -28.29 4.58 -21.80
N MET A 326 -27.45 4.01 -20.93
CA MET A 326 -26.52 4.82 -20.13
C MET A 326 -25.13 4.44 -20.58
N LEU A 327 -24.40 5.38 -21.17
CA LEU A 327 -23.04 5.13 -21.61
C LEU A 327 -22.24 4.74 -20.36
N PRO A 328 -21.65 3.54 -20.32
CA PRO A 328 -20.70 3.24 -19.26
C PRO A 328 -19.58 4.29 -19.32
N ILE A 329 -19.10 4.77 -18.17
CA ILE A 329 -17.86 5.57 -18.06
C ILE A 329 -16.66 4.82 -18.69
N ASN A 330 -16.84 3.53 -18.98
CA ASN A 330 -16.09 2.74 -19.94
C ASN A 330 -16.35 3.17 -21.41
N THR A 331 -16.34 4.48 -21.72
CA THR A 331 -16.10 4.89 -23.10
C THR A 331 -14.68 4.45 -23.42
N LYS A 332 -14.53 3.47 -24.31
CA LYS A 332 -13.22 3.12 -24.88
C LYS A 332 -12.69 4.37 -25.57
N PHE A 333 -11.88 5.16 -24.86
CA PHE A 333 -11.04 6.16 -25.50
C PHE A 333 -10.22 5.42 -26.53
N VAL A 334 -10.29 5.86 -27.79
CA VAL A 334 -9.35 5.39 -28.80
C VAL A 334 -8.02 6.05 -28.45
N MET A 335 -7.25 5.36 -27.61
CA MET A 335 -5.91 5.81 -27.27
C MET A 335 -5.06 5.65 -28.52
N THR A 336 -4.75 6.79 -29.13
CA THR A 336 -3.87 6.83 -30.29
C THR A 336 -2.45 6.49 -29.87
N LYS A 337 -1.63 6.02 -30.81
CA LYS A 337 -0.20 5.82 -30.56
C LYS A 337 0.54 7.14 -30.29
N ASN A 338 -0.10 8.27 -30.60
CA ASN A 338 0.41 9.61 -30.41
C ASN A 338 -0.04 10.21 -29.07
N TYR A 339 0.77 9.99 -28.03
CA TYR A 339 0.47 10.45 -26.67
C TYR A 339 1.64 11.19 -26.01
N TYR A 340 1.30 12.09 -25.10
CA TYR A 340 2.24 12.93 -24.35
C TYR A 340 1.93 12.83 -22.85
N MET A 341 2.95 12.87 -22.01
CA MET A 341 2.83 12.79 -20.56
C MET A 341 3.42 14.07 -19.95
N LEU A 342 2.63 14.77 -19.15
CA LEU A 342 3.00 16.01 -18.51
C LEU A 342 2.85 15.84 -17.00
N GLU A 343 3.76 16.42 -16.22
CA GLU A 343 3.78 16.28 -14.76
C GLU A 343 3.91 17.63 -14.06
N ARG A 344 3.28 17.73 -12.89
CA ARG A 344 3.45 18.84 -11.96
C ARG A 344 3.44 18.32 -10.53
N ASP A 345 4.45 18.70 -9.78
CA ASP A 345 4.50 18.46 -8.33
C ASP A 345 3.63 19.49 -7.62
N LEU A 346 2.80 19.03 -6.68
CA LEU A 346 2.05 19.83 -5.72
C LEU A 346 1.15 20.94 -6.31
N VAL A 347 -0.16 20.71 -6.30
CA VAL A 347 -1.17 21.74 -6.63
C VAL A 347 -1.97 22.04 -5.37
N ILE A 348 -1.86 23.26 -4.85
CA ILE A 348 -2.57 23.76 -3.67
C ILE A 348 -3.54 24.85 -4.12
N CYS A 349 -4.78 24.76 -3.65
CA CYS A 349 -5.81 25.76 -3.84
C CYS A 349 -6.03 26.50 -2.52
N ASP A 350 -6.08 27.83 -2.57
CA ASP A 350 -6.39 28.63 -1.39
C ASP A 350 -7.91 28.64 -1.20
N ILE A 351 -8.38 28.30 -0.01
CA ILE A 351 -9.80 28.19 0.34
C ILE A 351 -10.16 29.37 1.26
N ALA A 352 -11.16 30.16 0.88
CA ALA A 352 -11.70 31.22 1.72
C ALA A 352 -12.51 30.65 2.90
N SER A 353 -12.70 31.43 3.96
CA SER A 353 -13.42 31.03 5.19
C SER A 353 -14.87 30.59 4.96
N ASN A 354 -15.46 30.89 3.80
CA ASN A 354 -16.80 30.47 3.39
C ASN A 354 -16.81 29.21 2.49
N GLY A 355 -15.68 28.51 2.36
CA GLY A 355 -15.54 27.34 1.47
C GLY A 355 -15.48 27.70 -0.02
N ALA A 356 -15.26 28.98 -0.37
CA ALA A 356 -15.06 29.39 -1.76
C ALA A 356 -13.59 29.22 -2.18
N LEU A 357 -13.39 28.63 -3.37
CA LEU A 357 -12.10 28.58 -4.04
C LEU A 357 -11.69 30.01 -4.43
N LEU A 358 -10.54 30.49 -3.94
CA LEU A 358 -10.02 31.82 -4.23
C LEU A 358 -9.49 31.89 -5.67
N SER A 359 -9.72 33.01 -6.36
CA SER A 359 -9.32 33.27 -7.75
C SER A 359 -7.80 33.20 -8.01
N ASN A 360 -6.99 33.21 -6.95
CA ASN A 360 -5.53 33.19 -7.02
C ASN A 360 -4.96 31.76 -6.99
N SER A 361 -5.83 30.74 -6.99
CA SER A 361 -5.45 29.32 -6.99
C SER A 361 -4.84 28.93 -8.35
N THR A 362 -3.69 28.25 -8.34
CA THR A 362 -2.97 27.92 -9.58
C THR A 362 -3.46 26.60 -10.18
N SER A 363 -4.42 26.67 -11.10
CA SER A 363 -4.86 25.50 -11.88
C SER A 363 -3.73 24.99 -12.81
N PRO A 364 -3.58 23.67 -13.00
CA PRO A 364 -2.64 23.13 -13.97
C PRO A 364 -3.10 23.45 -15.40
N MET A 365 -2.39 24.35 -16.08
CA MET A 365 -2.72 24.82 -17.42
C MET A 365 -1.71 24.27 -18.42
N VAL A 366 -2.21 23.79 -19.56
CA VAL A 366 -1.39 23.32 -20.69
C VAL A 366 -1.81 24.04 -21.96
N ARG A 367 -0.84 24.73 -22.58
CA ARG A 367 -0.96 25.29 -23.93
C ARG A 367 0.00 24.56 -24.85
N VAL A 368 -0.50 24.13 -26.01
CA VAL A 368 0.25 23.33 -26.97
C VAL A 368 -0.04 23.76 -28.41
N ASN A 369 0.97 23.70 -29.26
CA ASN A 369 0.81 23.94 -30.70
C ASN A 369 0.70 22.60 -31.45
N TYR A 370 -0.03 22.60 -32.56
CA TYR A 370 -0.19 21.41 -33.40
C TYR A 370 0.14 21.71 -34.87
N LEU A 371 0.69 20.70 -35.55
CA LEU A 371 0.94 20.69 -36.98
C LEU A 371 0.53 19.34 -37.58
N HIS A 372 0.06 19.32 -38.83
CA HIS A 372 -0.22 18.07 -39.53
C HIS A 372 1.07 17.34 -39.93
N ASN A 373 1.10 16.01 -39.81
CA ASN A 373 2.30 15.19 -40.01
C ASN A 373 2.89 15.27 -41.42
N SER A 374 2.08 15.53 -42.45
CA SER A 374 2.58 15.74 -43.82
C SER A 374 3.53 16.94 -43.91
N VAL A 375 3.26 17.99 -43.14
CA VAL A 375 4.09 19.19 -43.05
C VAL A 375 5.36 18.89 -42.25
N VAL A 376 5.26 18.11 -41.18
CA VAL A 376 6.41 17.70 -40.35
C VAL A 376 7.38 16.84 -41.16
N ARG A 377 6.89 15.82 -41.87
CA ARG A 377 7.72 14.97 -42.75
C ARG A 377 8.39 15.77 -43.86
N SER A 378 7.68 16.74 -44.44
CA SER A 378 8.27 17.65 -45.42
C SER A 378 9.39 18.47 -44.81
N ALA A 379 9.20 19.00 -43.60
CA ALA A 379 10.22 19.74 -42.88
C ALA A 379 11.44 18.88 -42.49
N GLU A 380 11.24 17.61 -42.12
CA GLU A 380 12.31 16.64 -41.86
C GLU A 380 13.17 16.36 -43.09
N ILE A 381 12.54 16.19 -44.27
CA ILE A 381 13.25 16.01 -45.54
C ILE A 381 14.06 17.27 -45.87
N VAL A 382 13.44 18.45 -45.76
CA VAL A 382 14.12 19.73 -46.01
C VAL A 382 15.30 19.90 -45.05
N ALA A 383 15.14 19.57 -43.77
CA ALA A 383 16.20 19.67 -42.78
C ALA A 383 17.34 18.68 -43.00
N PHE A 384 17.04 17.44 -43.41
CA PHE A 384 18.05 16.46 -43.83
C PHE A 384 18.89 17.03 -44.98
N VAL A 385 18.23 17.57 -46.02
CA VAL A 385 18.90 18.12 -47.20
C VAL A 385 19.73 19.36 -46.84
N MET A 386 19.16 20.29 -46.06
CA MET A 386 19.85 21.51 -45.60
C MET A 386 21.07 21.18 -44.72
N ALA A 387 20.96 20.20 -43.82
CA ALA A 387 22.06 19.77 -42.97
C ALA A 387 23.15 19.03 -43.75
N LEU A 388 22.78 18.22 -44.75
CA LEU A 388 23.71 17.58 -45.68
C LEU A 388 24.50 18.62 -46.48
N PHE A 389 23.82 19.62 -47.05
CA PHE A 389 24.48 20.72 -47.74
C PHE A 389 25.37 21.54 -46.79
N SER A 390 24.91 21.83 -45.58
CA SER A 390 25.72 22.51 -44.58
C SER A 390 27.00 21.73 -44.25
N GLY A 391 26.91 20.41 -44.06
CA GLY A 391 28.08 19.54 -43.86
C GLY A 391 29.06 19.56 -45.04
N LEU A 392 28.55 19.49 -46.28
CA LEU A 392 29.38 19.60 -47.48
C LEU A 392 30.03 20.99 -47.61
N TYR A 393 29.31 22.06 -47.30
CA TYR A 393 29.84 23.42 -47.31
C TYR A 393 30.90 23.63 -46.22
N PHE A 394 30.69 23.06 -45.03
CA PHE A 394 31.66 23.07 -43.94
C PHE A 394 32.96 22.36 -44.36
N VAL A 395 32.86 21.16 -44.94
CA VAL A 395 34.01 20.40 -45.45
C VAL A 395 34.72 21.15 -46.57
N SER A 396 33.98 21.63 -47.56
CA SER A 396 34.52 22.38 -48.70
C SER A 396 35.21 23.66 -48.24
N GLY A 397 34.61 24.40 -47.29
CA GLY A 397 35.16 25.62 -46.70
C GLY A 397 36.40 25.35 -45.86
N ALA A 398 36.40 24.31 -45.02
CA ALA A 398 37.55 23.91 -44.23
C ALA A 398 38.72 23.43 -45.11
N PHE A 399 38.43 22.74 -46.22
CA PHE A 399 39.43 22.26 -47.16
C PHE A 399 40.04 23.39 -48.00
N LEU A 400 39.21 24.29 -48.52
CA LEU A 400 39.62 25.43 -49.36
C LEU A 400 40.03 26.67 -48.53
N LYS A 401 40.07 26.56 -47.19
CA LYS A 401 40.29 27.67 -46.24
C LYS A 401 39.40 28.89 -46.52
N TYR A 402 38.15 28.65 -46.88
CA TYR A 402 37.20 29.70 -47.23
C TYR A 402 36.23 29.98 -46.07
N PRO A 403 36.47 31.01 -45.24
CA PRO A 403 35.75 31.21 -43.98
C PRO A 403 34.26 31.47 -44.19
N ALA A 404 33.86 32.13 -45.28
CA ALA A 404 32.47 32.44 -45.57
C ALA A 404 31.59 31.18 -45.79
N LYS A 405 32.17 30.07 -46.29
CA LYS A 405 31.44 28.79 -46.41
C LYS A 405 31.23 28.13 -45.05
N ILE A 406 32.21 28.27 -44.14
CA ILE A 406 32.15 27.74 -42.78
C ILE A 406 31.11 28.51 -41.96
N THR A 407 31.09 29.84 -42.07
CA THR A 407 30.10 30.68 -41.38
C THR A 407 28.68 30.45 -41.91
N PHE A 408 28.51 30.31 -43.23
CA PHE A 408 27.22 29.98 -43.83
C PHE A 408 26.70 28.60 -43.42
N ALA A 409 27.58 27.58 -43.39
CA ALA A 409 27.24 26.26 -42.86
C ALA A 409 26.82 26.33 -41.38
N GLY A 410 27.57 27.09 -40.57
CA GLY A 410 27.24 27.34 -39.17
C GLY A 410 25.88 28.00 -38.99
N LEU A 411 25.54 29.01 -39.80
CA LEU A 411 24.23 29.68 -39.76
C LEU A 411 23.08 28.70 -40.06
N ILE A 412 23.23 27.81 -41.04
CA ILE A 412 22.21 26.79 -41.34
C ILE A 412 22.04 25.83 -40.15
N ILE A 413 23.12 25.42 -39.49
CA ILE A 413 23.06 24.54 -38.32
C ILE A 413 22.40 25.24 -37.12
N VAL A 414 22.70 26.52 -36.90
CA VAL A 414 22.05 27.34 -35.86
C VAL A 414 20.56 27.49 -36.16
N LEU A 415 20.19 27.79 -37.41
CA LEU A 415 18.79 27.89 -37.83
C LEU A 415 18.04 26.57 -37.60
N LEU A 416 18.60 25.44 -38.05
CA LEU A 416 18.02 24.12 -37.82
C LEU A 416 17.92 23.76 -36.34
N SER A 417 18.90 24.18 -35.52
CA SER A 417 18.85 23.99 -34.05
C SER A 417 17.74 24.82 -33.40
N ILE A 418 17.54 26.07 -33.81
CA ILE A 418 16.45 26.92 -33.29
C ILE A 418 15.09 26.32 -33.66
N ILE A 419 14.95 25.80 -34.87
CA ILE A 419 13.73 25.12 -35.33
C ILE A 419 13.50 23.81 -34.57
N ASP A 420 14.55 23.00 -34.36
CA ASP A 420 14.46 21.74 -33.60
C ASP A 420 14.13 21.96 -32.12
N ILE A 421 14.63 23.05 -31.50
CA ILE A 421 14.28 23.41 -30.12
C ILE A 421 12.76 23.57 -29.94
N LYS A 422 12.06 24.03 -30.98
CA LYS A 422 10.60 24.18 -30.94
C LYS A 422 9.86 22.93 -31.39
N ILE A 423 10.30 22.26 -32.45
CA ILE A 423 9.54 21.18 -33.11
C ILE A 423 9.96 19.77 -32.60
N GLY A 424 11.21 19.56 -32.22
CA GLY A 424 11.73 18.37 -31.52
C GLY A 424 11.94 17.09 -32.35
N THR A 425 11.41 17.02 -33.57
CA THR A 425 11.54 15.84 -34.46
C THR A 425 12.55 16.03 -35.59
N ILE A 426 12.70 17.28 -36.06
CA ILE A 426 13.48 17.62 -37.25
C ILE A 426 14.98 17.37 -37.05
N GLY A 427 15.47 17.51 -35.82
CA GLY A 427 16.88 17.36 -35.48
C GLY A 427 17.43 15.97 -35.79
N ASP A 428 16.66 14.90 -35.63
CA ASP A 428 17.19 13.55 -35.86
C ASP A 428 17.50 13.35 -37.36
N SER A 429 16.61 13.78 -38.27
CA SER A 429 16.84 13.77 -39.73
C SER A 429 17.94 14.72 -40.17
N ALA A 430 18.02 15.93 -39.60
CA ALA A 430 19.13 16.84 -39.85
C ALA A 430 20.48 16.22 -39.44
N ASN A 431 20.51 15.36 -38.42
CA ASN A 431 21.75 14.85 -37.82
C ASN A 431 22.33 13.80 -38.76
N THR A 432 21.45 12.92 -39.24
CA THR A 432 21.78 11.95 -40.28
C THR A 432 22.34 12.63 -41.52
N GLY A 433 21.71 13.72 -42.00
CA GLY A 433 22.21 14.48 -43.15
C GLY A 433 23.60 15.07 -42.93
N LEU A 434 23.81 15.75 -41.80
CA LEU A 434 25.10 16.39 -41.46
C LEU A 434 26.23 15.36 -41.34
N TRP A 435 26.01 14.27 -40.61
CA TRP A 435 27.04 13.24 -40.37
C TRP A 435 27.30 12.37 -41.59
N LEU A 436 26.32 12.16 -42.45
CA LEU A 436 26.54 11.51 -43.75
C LEU A 436 27.52 12.35 -44.59
N ALA A 437 27.35 13.67 -44.62
CA ALA A 437 28.28 14.56 -45.32
C ALA A 437 29.68 14.57 -44.70
N LEU A 438 29.79 14.69 -43.36
CA LEU A 438 31.09 14.70 -42.66
C LEU A 438 31.81 13.36 -42.74
N GLY A 439 31.09 12.24 -42.56
CA GLY A 439 31.61 10.89 -42.65
C GLY A 439 32.06 10.55 -44.07
N GLY A 440 31.23 10.86 -45.07
CA GLY A 440 31.60 10.71 -46.48
C GLY A 440 32.86 11.51 -46.85
N ALA A 441 32.97 12.74 -46.34
CA ALA A 441 34.16 13.56 -46.52
C ALA A 441 35.42 12.99 -45.85
N PHE A 442 35.28 12.42 -44.65
CA PHE A 442 36.39 11.78 -43.94
C PHE A 442 36.91 10.56 -44.70
N VAL A 443 36.01 9.69 -45.16
CA VAL A 443 36.36 8.52 -45.99
C VAL A 443 37.06 8.96 -47.27
N TRP A 444 36.48 9.92 -48.00
CA TRP A 444 37.09 10.44 -49.22
C TRP A 444 38.49 11.02 -48.99
N LYS A 445 38.67 11.79 -47.91
CA LYS A 445 39.97 12.38 -47.54
C LYS A 445 40.98 11.32 -47.10
N PHE A 446 40.55 10.30 -46.37
CA PHE A 446 41.40 9.17 -45.98
C PHE A 446 41.94 8.46 -47.24
N PHE A 447 41.08 8.19 -48.24
CA PHE A 447 41.52 7.61 -49.51
C PHE A 447 42.42 8.54 -50.33
N TRP A 448 42.14 9.84 -50.37
CA TRP A 448 43.01 10.82 -51.04
C TRP A 448 44.40 10.93 -50.41
N ILE A 449 44.49 10.86 -49.07
CA ILE A 449 45.78 10.83 -48.35
C ILE A 449 46.52 9.51 -48.61
N LEU A 450 45.80 8.39 -48.62
CA LEU A 450 46.37 7.08 -48.94
C LEU A 450 46.96 7.06 -50.37
N SER A 451 46.32 7.74 -51.33
CA SER A 451 46.82 7.82 -52.70
C SER A 451 48.06 8.71 -52.85
N LYS A 452 48.33 9.62 -51.90
CA LYS A 452 49.52 10.49 -51.90
C LYS A 452 50.72 9.90 -51.16
N LEU A 453 50.52 8.86 -50.35
CA LEU A 453 51.61 8.11 -49.74
C LEU A 453 52.21 7.20 -50.82
N ASN A 454 53.40 7.56 -51.34
CA ASN A 454 54.19 6.80 -52.33
C ASN A 454 54.65 5.43 -51.78
N LEU A 455 53.71 4.53 -51.49
CA LEU A 455 53.94 3.26 -50.80
C LEU A 455 53.65 2.02 -51.67
N LEU A 456 53.43 2.21 -52.99
CA LEU A 456 52.97 1.16 -53.92
C LEU A 456 53.70 1.14 -55.28
N LYS A 457 54.93 1.67 -55.38
CA LYS A 457 55.75 1.43 -56.58
C LYS A 457 56.65 0.22 -56.34
N SER A 458 56.28 -0.93 -56.87
CA SER A 458 57.18 -2.09 -56.99
C SER A 458 58.03 -1.88 -58.23
N ASP A 459 59.35 -1.73 -58.03
CA ASP A 459 60.35 -2.02 -59.06
C ASP A 459 60.19 -3.49 -59.46
N ASP A 460 59.97 -3.73 -60.75
CA ASP A 460 60.44 -4.92 -61.45
C ASP A 460 60.34 -4.65 -62.95
N SER A 461 61.46 -4.20 -63.51
CA SER A 461 61.75 -4.28 -64.93
C SER A 461 62.54 -5.56 -65.16
N ASP A 462 61.99 -6.54 -65.88
CA ASP A 462 62.78 -7.36 -66.79
C ASP A 462 61.93 -8.19 -67.78
N GLN A 463 62.14 -7.87 -69.05
CA GLN A 463 62.35 -8.77 -70.20
C GLN A 463 61.34 -9.88 -70.53
N ILE A 464 60.50 -9.64 -71.57
CA ILE A 464 60.19 -10.61 -72.65
C ILE A 464 60.05 -9.85 -74.00
N PRO A 465 60.62 -10.33 -75.12
CA PRO A 465 60.73 -9.59 -76.40
C PRO A 465 59.51 -9.73 -77.34
N PRO A 466 59.42 -8.95 -78.44
CA PRO A 466 58.17 -8.73 -79.19
C PRO A 466 58.05 -9.58 -80.46
N ALA A 467 56.81 -9.87 -80.89
CA ALA A 467 56.49 -10.39 -82.23
C ALA A 467 55.02 -10.02 -82.63
N PRO A 468 54.62 -10.06 -83.92
CA PRO A 468 54.54 -8.89 -84.80
C PRO A 468 53.11 -8.66 -85.39
N PRO A 469 52.89 -7.63 -86.24
CA PRO A 469 51.60 -6.92 -86.36
C PRO A 469 50.76 -7.37 -87.57
N LYS A 470 49.48 -6.96 -87.62
CA LYS A 470 48.67 -6.75 -88.84
C LYS A 470 47.30 -6.09 -88.55
N PRO A 471 46.62 -5.47 -89.54
CA PRO A 471 46.64 -4.01 -89.68
C PRO A 471 45.27 -3.33 -89.90
N GLY A 472 45.22 -2.02 -89.61
CA GLY A 472 44.58 -0.98 -90.44
C GLY A 472 43.05 -0.91 -90.55
N LYS A 473 42.45 0.17 -90.03
CA LYS A 473 42.07 1.37 -90.83
C LYS A 473 41.45 2.50 -89.97
N MET A 474 42.04 3.68 -90.17
CA MET A 474 41.58 5.06 -89.94
C MET A 474 40.26 5.36 -90.70
N HIS A 475 39.45 6.41 -90.48
CA HIS A 475 39.41 7.58 -89.59
C HIS A 475 37.99 8.19 -89.65
N ASN A 476 37.68 9.06 -88.68
CA ASN A 476 36.62 10.10 -88.63
C ASN A 476 35.25 9.59 -88.15
N GLY A 477 34.60 10.19 -87.17
CA GLY A 477 34.83 11.44 -86.45
C GLY A 477 33.53 11.81 -85.75
N GLU A 478 33.22 11.11 -84.66
CA GLU A 478 32.06 11.41 -83.81
C GLU A 478 32.53 12.16 -82.56
N MET A 479 32.14 13.43 -82.51
CA MET A 479 32.26 14.28 -81.33
C MET A 479 31.27 13.79 -80.27
N ASN A 480 31.78 13.22 -79.18
CA ASN A 480 31.02 12.97 -77.96
C ASN A 480 31.25 14.10 -76.95
N ALA A 481 30.16 14.51 -76.29
CA ALA A 481 30.08 15.60 -75.33
C ALA A 481 30.80 15.29 -74.01
N GLY A 482 32.14 15.22 -74.04
CA GLY A 482 33.01 15.03 -72.86
C GLY A 482 34.10 16.08 -72.67
N ASP A 483 34.33 16.96 -73.66
CA ASP A 483 35.51 17.85 -73.69
C ASP A 483 35.31 19.25 -73.08
N VAL A 484 34.51 19.37 -72.01
CA VAL A 484 34.37 20.65 -71.26
C VAL A 484 35.01 20.60 -69.87
N PHE A 485 35.41 19.43 -69.36
CA PHE A 485 36.16 19.33 -68.11
C PHE A 485 37.38 18.43 -68.28
N GLY A 486 38.53 19.06 -68.53
CA GLY A 486 39.81 18.39 -68.67
C GLY A 486 40.15 17.53 -67.46
N PHE A 487 39.93 16.22 -67.61
CA PHE A 487 40.56 15.19 -66.80
C PHE A 487 40.99 14.07 -67.76
N LYS A 488 42.29 13.96 -68.01
CA LYS A 488 42.87 12.72 -68.56
C LYS A 488 42.56 11.60 -67.56
N SER A 489 41.73 10.67 -68.00
CA SER A 489 41.40 9.43 -67.30
C SER A 489 42.61 8.51 -67.27
N ASP A 490 43.19 8.31 -66.10
CA ASP A 490 44.02 7.14 -65.79
C ASP A 490 43.75 6.64 -64.36
N SER A 491 42.47 6.53 -63.98
CA SER A 491 42.03 6.03 -62.67
C SER A 491 41.24 4.72 -62.76
N GLY A 492 41.54 3.90 -63.76
CA GLY A 492 40.86 2.63 -64.06
C GLY A 492 41.53 1.37 -63.50
N ARG A 493 42.45 1.49 -62.54
CA ARG A 493 43.00 0.33 -61.78
C ARG A 493 43.08 0.66 -60.30
N VAL A 494 41.92 0.71 -59.66
CA VAL A 494 41.82 0.47 -58.21
C VAL A 494 42.31 -0.96 -58.00
N GLY A 495 43.57 -1.12 -57.58
CA GLY A 495 44.19 -2.42 -57.42
C GLY A 495 43.31 -3.34 -56.57
N LEU A 496 43.23 -4.62 -56.92
CA LEU A 496 42.43 -5.61 -56.20
C LEU A 496 42.62 -5.55 -54.67
N LYS A 497 43.81 -5.16 -54.22
CA LYS A 497 44.17 -4.92 -52.81
C LYS A 497 43.45 -3.72 -52.18
N THR A 498 43.22 -2.62 -52.90
CA THR A 498 42.48 -1.46 -52.37
C THR A 498 40.97 -1.68 -52.37
N LEU A 499 40.45 -2.47 -53.32
CA LEU A 499 39.04 -2.90 -53.35
C LEU A 499 38.74 -3.93 -52.24
N LEU A 500 39.69 -4.82 -51.94
CA LEU A 500 39.64 -5.73 -50.80
C LEU A 500 39.70 -4.96 -49.46
N LEU A 501 40.47 -3.87 -49.39
CA LEU A 501 40.56 -2.99 -48.22
C LEU A 501 39.25 -2.21 -47.99
N ILE A 502 38.59 -1.76 -49.06
CA ILE A 502 37.25 -1.15 -49.02
C ILE A 502 36.21 -2.17 -48.54
N MET A 503 36.22 -3.39 -49.07
CA MET A 503 35.33 -4.48 -48.62
C MET A 503 35.56 -4.84 -47.16
N ILE A 504 36.81 -4.96 -46.72
CA ILE A 504 37.13 -5.31 -45.33
C ILE A 504 36.75 -4.17 -44.38
N PHE A 505 37.04 -2.91 -44.75
CA PHE A 505 36.67 -1.74 -43.94
C PHE A 505 35.15 -1.54 -43.89
N LEU A 506 34.42 -1.77 -44.99
CA LEU A 506 32.95 -1.78 -45.02
C LEU A 506 32.37 -2.94 -44.20
N THR A 507 32.98 -4.13 -44.21
CA THR A 507 32.54 -5.24 -43.35
C THR A 507 32.81 -5.00 -41.87
N VAL A 508 33.84 -4.22 -41.52
CA VAL A 508 34.17 -3.82 -40.14
C VAL A 508 33.28 -2.66 -39.66
N LEU A 509 32.86 -1.76 -40.56
CA LEU A 509 31.88 -0.71 -40.23
C LEU A 509 30.45 -1.23 -40.17
N ALA A 510 30.09 -2.20 -41.02
CA ALA A 510 28.79 -2.88 -40.98
C ALA A 510 28.60 -3.74 -39.73
N SER A 511 29.69 -4.14 -39.04
CA SER A 511 29.61 -4.89 -37.79
C SER A 511 29.48 -4.01 -36.53
N LEU A 512 29.46 -2.68 -36.64
CA LEU A 512 29.41 -1.76 -35.49
C LEU A 512 28.00 -1.31 -35.07
N PRO A 513 26.94 -1.41 -35.91
CA PRO A 513 25.58 -1.49 -35.37
C PRO A 513 24.68 -2.47 -36.16
N LEU A 514 25.09 -3.72 -36.28
CA LEU A 514 24.20 -4.84 -36.62
C LEU A 514 24.43 -6.01 -35.64
N ALA A 515 24.48 -5.65 -34.35
CA ALA A 515 23.97 -6.52 -33.31
C ALA A 515 22.61 -5.97 -32.83
N ALA A 516 21.79 -5.49 -33.76
CA ALA A 516 20.38 -5.82 -33.68
C ALA A 516 20.34 -7.35 -33.84
N GLN A 517 20.18 -8.01 -32.70
CA GLN A 517 20.09 -9.45 -32.57
C GLN A 517 18.86 -9.92 -33.35
N GLU A 518 18.98 -10.16 -34.66
CA GLU A 518 18.13 -11.17 -35.30
C GLU A 518 18.66 -12.51 -34.78
N THR A 519 18.07 -12.96 -33.68
CA THR A 519 18.30 -14.28 -33.11
C THR A 519 17.92 -15.32 -34.14
N ARG A 520 18.91 -15.92 -34.82
CA ARG A 520 18.70 -17.20 -35.49
C ARG A 520 18.36 -18.23 -34.43
N GLU A 521 17.11 -18.65 -34.41
CA GLU A 521 16.55 -19.65 -33.51
C GLU A 521 17.15 -21.03 -33.85
N VAL A 522 18.25 -21.41 -33.20
CA VAL A 522 18.79 -22.77 -33.28
C VAL A 522 17.80 -23.69 -32.57
N ARG A 523 17.26 -24.70 -33.26
CA ARG A 523 16.32 -25.65 -32.65
C ARG A 523 17.03 -26.97 -32.31
N ILE A 524 16.94 -27.37 -31.05
CA ILE A 524 17.52 -28.56 -30.45
C ILE A 524 16.46 -29.65 -30.33
N MET A 525 16.85 -30.86 -30.73
CA MET A 525 16.05 -32.08 -30.58
C MET A 525 16.20 -32.60 -29.14
N ALA A 526 15.19 -32.40 -28.30
CA ALA A 526 15.26 -32.79 -26.89
C ALA A 526 14.64 -34.18 -26.66
N PRO A 527 15.40 -35.19 -26.17
CA PRO A 527 14.87 -36.52 -25.90
C PRO A 527 14.16 -36.54 -24.54
N PHE A 528 12.85 -36.84 -24.54
CA PHE A 528 12.05 -36.99 -23.31
C PHE A 528 11.70 -38.46 -23.08
N LYS A 529 11.78 -38.92 -21.81
CA LYS A 529 11.57 -40.33 -21.45
C LYS A 529 10.09 -40.76 -21.48
N ASP A 530 9.14 -39.85 -21.26
CA ASP A 530 7.69 -40.14 -21.17
C ASP A 530 6.86 -39.30 -22.16
N LEU A 531 7.15 -39.41 -23.46
CA LEU A 531 6.34 -38.79 -24.54
C LEU A 531 5.16 -39.66 -24.98
N SER A 532 5.03 -40.88 -24.45
CA SER A 532 4.06 -41.90 -24.85
C SER A 532 2.62 -41.60 -24.42
N SER A 533 2.42 -40.74 -23.42
CA SER A 533 1.09 -40.40 -22.88
C SER A 533 0.43 -39.21 -23.58
N ILE A 534 1.17 -38.47 -24.41
CA ILE A 534 0.73 -37.16 -24.94
C ILE A 534 0.77 -37.11 -26.48
N LEU A 535 1.65 -37.88 -27.13
CA LEU A 535 1.81 -37.85 -28.59
C LEU A 535 1.68 -39.25 -29.24
N PRO A 536 0.99 -39.37 -30.38
CA PRO A 536 0.88 -40.63 -31.11
C PRO A 536 2.25 -41.07 -31.68
N ALA A 537 2.39 -42.37 -31.93
CA ALA A 537 3.68 -43.08 -32.05
C ALA A 537 4.69 -42.53 -33.07
N ASN A 538 4.28 -41.67 -34.01
CA ASN A 538 5.13 -41.18 -35.10
C ASN A 538 5.76 -39.79 -34.86
N GLU A 539 5.48 -39.13 -33.73
CA GLU A 539 6.03 -37.79 -33.40
C GLU A 539 6.60 -37.74 -31.97
N ARG A 540 7.49 -38.67 -31.61
CA ARG A 540 8.07 -38.77 -30.24
C ARG A 540 9.30 -37.87 -30.02
N VAL A 541 9.31 -36.70 -30.63
CA VAL A 541 10.44 -35.79 -30.59
C VAL A 541 9.94 -34.36 -30.51
N VAL A 542 10.37 -33.62 -29.50
CA VAL A 542 10.08 -32.19 -29.38
C VAL A 542 11.30 -31.40 -29.82
N ILE A 543 11.11 -30.57 -30.83
CA ILE A 543 12.12 -29.66 -31.35
C ILE A 543 11.90 -28.32 -30.64
N ILE A 544 12.81 -27.94 -29.74
CA ILE A 544 12.71 -26.70 -28.95
C ILE A 544 13.89 -25.77 -29.24
N PRO A 545 13.73 -24.44 -29.15
CA PRO A 545 14.84 -23.50 -29.28
C PRO A 545 15.98 -23.81 -28.30
N GLU A 546 17.23 -23.56 -28.70
CA GLU A 546 18.42 -23.76 -27.87
C GLU A 546 18.37 -22.90 -26.60
N SER A 547 17.79 -21.71 -26.67
CA SER A 547 17.55 -20.86 -25.50
C SER A 547 16.72 -21.58 -24.45
N ASP A 548 15.67 -22.27 -24.90
CA ASP A 548 14.70 -22.92 -24.05
C ASP A 548 15.27 -24.24 -23.53
N TYR A 549 16.02 -24.97 -24.36
CA TYR A 549 16.78 -26.14 -23.93
C TYR A 549 17.82 -25.79 -22.86
N ARG A 550 18.61 -24.72 -23.08
CA ARG A 550 19.59 -24.24 -22.09
C ARG A 550 18.93 -23.77 -20.81
N TYR A 551 17.83 -23.03 -20.92
CA TYR A 551 17.00 -22.66 -19.77
C TYR A 551 16.55 -23.89 -18.99
N LEU A 552 16.04 -24.93 -19.67
CA LEU A 552 15.61 -26.17 -19.02
C LEU A 552 16.76 -26.96 -18.39
N THR A 553 17.97 -26.93 -18.95
CA THR A 553 19.16 -27.56 -18.34
C THR A 553 19.77 -26.74 -17.20
N ASP A 554 19.63 -25.41 -17.23
CA ASP A 554 20.16 -24.49 -16.22
C ASP A 554 19.24 -24.37 -15.00
N ILE A 555 18.01 -24.87 -15.08
CA ILE A 555 17.16 -25.10 -13.90
C ILE A 555 17.81 -26.21 -13.07
N LYS A 556 18.77 -25.82 -12.23
CA LYS A 556 19.11 -26.61 -11.04
C LYS A 556 17.84 -26.71 -10.20
N ILE A 557 17.52 -27.92 -9.76
CA ILE A 557 16.51 -28.15 -8.73
C ILE A 557 16.93 -27.26 -7.55
N PRO A 558 16.15 -26.22 -7.19
CA PRO A 558 16.53 -25.33 -6.11
C PRO A 558 16.65 -26.17 -4.85
N GLU A 559 17.83 -26.14 -4.21
CA GLU A 559 17.98 -26.69 -2.85
C GLU A 559 16.98 -25.95 -1.97
N LYS A 560 15.96 -26.70 -1.53
CA LYS A 560 14.86 -26.17 -0.75
C LYS A 560 15.46 -25.53 0.51
N PRO A 561 15.38 -24.20 0.69
CA PRO A 561 15.87 -23.58 1.90
C PRO A 561 15.13 -24.21 3.08
N GLU A 562 15.90 -24.62 4.09
CA GLU A 562 15.38 -25.30 5.27
C GLU A 562 14.33 -24.39 5.93
N GLN A 563 13.10 -24.88 6.06
CA GLN A 563 11.99 -24.09 6.59
C GLN A 563 12.23 -23.79 8.06
N LEU A 564 12.39 -22.52 8.38
CA LEU A 564 12.49 -22.01 9.74
C LEU A 564 11.08 -21.74 10.29
N ALA A 565 10.82 -22.10 11.53
CA ALA A 565 9.61 -21.75 12.25
C ALA A 565 9.53 -20.23 12.51
N PRO A 566 8.30 -19.65 12.51
CA PRO A 566 8.09 -18.21 12.67
C PRO A 566 8.47 -17.67 14.07
N GLN A 567 8.50 -18.55 15.08
CA GLN A 567 9.08 -18.25 16.39
C GLN A 567 10.26 -19.17 16.63
N SER A 568 11.36 -18.62 17.18
CA SER A 568 12.57 -19.42 17.47
C SER A 568 12.37 -20.36 18.66
N TYR A 569 11.38 -20.13 19.53
CA TYR A 569 11.01 -21.04 20.62
C TYR A 569 9.58 -20.81 21.12
N ARG A 570 8.99 -21.81 21.79
CA ARG A 570 7.67 -21.75 22.44
C ARG A 570 7.75 -22.38 23.84
N PHE A 571 7.02 -21.82 24.81
CA PHE A 571 6.75 -22.47 26.09
C PHE A 571 5.52 -23.37 25.96
N GLY A 572 5.68 -24.66 26.26
CA GLY A 572 4.59 -25.63 26.27
C GLY A 572 3.87 -25.70 27.62
N ALA A 573 4.62 -25.67 28.71
CA ALA A 573 4.11 -25.65 30.08
C ALA A 573 5.18 -25.16 31.04
N VAL A 574 4.77 -24.52 32.14
CA VAL A 574 5.64 -24.15 33.24
C VAL A 574 5.08 -24.68 34.54
N ILE A 575 5.92 -25.37 35.32
CA ILE A 575 5.55 -25.99 36.60
C ILE A 575 6.41 -25.38 37.69
N TYR A 576 5.79 -24.68 38.64
CA TYR A 576 6.44 -24.11 39.81
C TYR A 576 6.20 -25.01 41.02
N ARG A 577 7.27 -25.49 41.66
CA ARG A 577 7.20 -26.24 42.92
C ARG A 577 7.91 -25.46 44.02
N GLY A 578 7.15 -24.91 44.95
CA GLY A 578 7.63 -24.13 46.08
C GLY A 578 7.69 -24.93 47.37
N HIS A 579 8.77 -24.78 48.12
CA HIS A 579 8.91 -25.25 49.50
C HIS A 579 9.21 -24.07 50.40
N ILE A 580 8.43 -23.92 51.46
CA ILE A 580 8.57 -22.79 52.40
C ILE A 580 9.72 -23.04 53.35
N GLU A 581 10.61 -22.06 53.48
CA GLU A 581 11.73 -22.02 54.42
C GLU A 581 11.56 -20.85 55.40
N GLU A 582 12.44 -20.72 56.40
CA GLU A 582 12.32 -19.68 57.44
C GLU A 582 12.39 -18.24 56.89
N ARG A 583 13.20 -17.99 55.86
CA ARG A 583 13.51 -16.63 55.36
C ARG A 583 12.91 -16.32 53.98
N GLY A 584 12.11 -17.24 53.44
CA GLY A 584 11.61 -17.16 52.07
C GLY A 584 11.09 -18.49 51.56
N VAL A 585 10.83 -18.55 50.25
CA VAL A 585 10.31 -19.75 49.59
C VAL A 585 11.27 -20.15 48.49
N ARG A 586 11.69 -21.41 48.52
CA ARG A 586 12.54 -21.99 47.48
C ARG A 586 11.65 -22.63 46.42
N PHE A 587 11.82 -22.19 45.19
CA PHE A 587 11.10 -22.70 44.05
C PHE A 587 11.99 -23.51 43.13
N VAL A 588 11.44 -24.58 42.58
CA VAL A 588 11.95 -25.26 41.39
C VAL A 588 10.94 -25.02 40.27
N ALA A 589 11.32 -24.26 39.25
CA ALA A 589 10.54 -24.08 38.03
C ALA A 589 11.03 -25.02 36.94
N GLU A 590 10.12 -25.82 36.38
CA GLU A 590 10.36 -26.65 35.20
C GLU A 590 9.69 -25.99 33.98
N TYR A 591 10.51 -25.51 33.05
CA TYR A 591 10.09 -24.93 31.78
C TYR A 591 10.17 -25.98 30.68
N ARG A 592 9.02 -26.46 30.22
CA ARG A 592 8.94 -27.33 29.04
C ARG A 592 8.85 -26.46 27.80
N MET A 593 9.90 -26.50 26.98
CA MET A 593 10.05 -25.63 25.83
C MET A 593 10.28 -26.43 24.55
N GLU A 594 9.84 -25.87 23.43
CA GLU A 594 10.16 -26.37 22.10
C GLU A 594 11.01 -25.33 21.37
N LEU A 595 12.22 -25.70 20.99
CA LEU A 595 13.19 -24.83 20.31
C LEU A 595 13.16 -25.10 18.81
N PHE A 596 12.98 -24.06 18.02
CA PHE A 596 12.90 -24.16 16.56
C PHE A 596 14.03 -23.36 15.91
N ASN A 597 14.42 -23.64 14.67
CA ASN A 597 15.49 -22.94 13.93
C ASN A 597 16.90 -23.20 14.45
N PRO A 598 17.92 -23.39 13.59
CA PRO A 598 19.30 -23.65 14.02
C PRO A 598 20.07 -22.39 14.48
N GLU A 599 19.44 -21.22 14.49
CA GLU A 599 20.06 -19.95 14.91
C GLU A 599 20.23 -19.85 16.43
N TRP A 600 21.14 -18.97 16.86
CA TRP A 600 21.33 -18.62 18.27
C TRP A 600 20.14 -17.84 18.80
N LYS A 601 19.63 -18.27 19.95
CA LYS A 601 18.43 -17.73 20.59
C LYS A 601 18.76 -17.25 22.00
N LYS A 602 18.14 -16.15 22.38
CA LYS A 602 18.11 -15.64 23.76
C LYS A 602 16.80 -16.07 24.40
N ILE A 603 16.87 -16.79 25.51
CA ILE A 603 15.70 -17.30 26.24
C ILE A 603 15.71 -16.73 27.65
N GLU A 604 14.67 -15.98 27.97
CA GLU A 604 14.46 -15.35 29.27
C GLU A 604 13.57 -16.23 30.14
N LEU A 605 13.95 -16.43 31.42
CA LEU A 605 13.30 -17.38 32.30
C LEU A 605 12.83 -16.79 33.64
N LEU A 606 13.61 -15.89 34.26
CA LEU A 606 13.32 -15.39 35.60
C LEU A 606 13.48 -13.87 35.71
N SER A 607 12.66 -13.24 36.55
CA SER A 607 12.80 -11.82 36.95
C SER A 607 14.11 -11.59 37.72
N PRO A 608 14.72 -10.40 37.65
CA PRO A 608 15.84 -10.00 38.52
C PRO A 608 15.45 -9.94 40.01
N ASP A 609 14.16 -9.95 40.34
CA ASP A 609 13.66 -9.90 41.73
C ASP A 609 13.85 -11.22 42.50
N VAL A 610 14.20 -12.31 41.81
CA VAL A 610 14.45 -13.62 42.43
C VAL A 610 15.94 -13.96 42.42
N ILE A 611 16.36 -14.79 43.37
CA ILE A 611 17.75 -15.21 43.51
C ILE A 611 17.91 -16.62 42.94
N PRO A 612 18.44 -16.81 41.71
CA PRO A 612 18.66 -18.14 41.15
C PRO A 612 19.77 -18.86 41.92
N SER A 613 19.55 -20.12 42.28
CA SER A 613 20.52 -20.96 42.99
C SER A 613 21.16 -21.99 42.06
N LYS A 614 20.37 -22.63 41.18
CA LYS A 614 20.85 -23.68 40.28
C LYS A 614 19.99 -23.72 39.02
N ALA A 615 20.60 -23.93 37.85
CA ALA A 615 19.85 -24.19 36.62
C ALA A 615 20.40 -25.41 35.89
N SER A 616 19.52 -26.12 35.20
CA SER A 616 19.89 -27.26 34.37
C SER A 616 19.07 -27.34 33.10
N LEU A 617 19.71 -27.80 32.03
CA LEU A 617 19.15 -28.03 30.70
C LEU A 617 19.18 -29.53 30.43
N ASN A 618 18.02 -30.18 30.36
CA ASN A 618 17.93 -31.64 30.19
C ASN A 618 18.81 -32.42 31.20
N GLY A 619 18.95 -31.91 32.44
CA GLY A 619 19.75 -32.50 33.51
C GLY A 619 21.24 -32.08 33.54
N ALA A 620 21.76 -31.41 32.51
CA ALA A 620 23.12 -30.87 32.51
C ALA A 620 23.15 -29.46 33.14
N SER A 621 24.23 -29.10 33.84
CA SER A 621 24.37 -27.78 34.48
C SER A 621 24.28 -26.64 33.45
N LEU A 622 23.46 -25.63 33.72
CA LEU A 622 23.23 -24.48 32.85
C LEU A 622 23.60 -23.19 33.60
N ALA A 623 24.41 -22.34 32.98
CA ALA A 623 24.71 -21.02 33.51
C ALA A 623 23.65 -20.01 33.04
N LEU A 624 23.01 -19.32 33.99
CA LEU A 624 22.11 -18.21 33.70
C LEU A 624 22.91 -16.91 33.65
N THR A 625 22.56 -16.04 32.70
CA THR A 625 23.12 -14.70 32.53
C THR A 625 21.99 -13.68 32.59
N LEU A 626 22.25 -12.54 33.24
CA LEU A 626 21.34 -11.40 33.20
C LEU A 626 21.43 -10.77 31.80
N MET A 627 20.32 -10.73 31.08
CA MET A 627 20.24 -10.22 29.72
C MET A 627 19.15 -9.15 29.61
N GLU A 628 19.38 -8.20 28.71
CA GLU A 628 18.46 -7.10 28.41
C GLU A 628 17.89 -7.29 27.00
N SER A 629 16.56 -7.26 26.91
CA SER A 629 15.82 -7.39 25.66
C SER A 629 14.57 -6.51 25.73
N GLN A 630 14.37 -5.65 24.72
CA GLN A 630 13.20 -4.76 24.65
C GLN A 630 12.96 -3.89 25.92
N GLY A 631 14.03 -3.54 26.65
CA GLY A 631 13.97 -2.70 27.85
C GLY A 631 13.62 -3.44 29.15
N VAL A 632 13.54 -4.77 29.12
CA VAL A 632 13.35 -5.62 30.32
C VAL A 632 14.62 -6.41 30.59
N THR A 633 15.08 -6.41 31.84
CA THR A 633 16.20 -7.24 32.32
C THR A 633 15.65 -8.53 32.91
N ALA A 634 16.20 -9.67 32.52
CA ALA A 634 15.81 -10.98 33.02
C ALA A 634 17.00 -11.95 33.05
N TYR A 635 16.95 -12.94 33.95
CA TYR A 635 17.88 -14.07 33.92
C TYR A 635 17.46 -15.04 32.82
N GLY A 636 18.40 -15.42 31.98
CA GLY A 636 18.17 -16.30 30.84
C GLY A 636 19.43 -17.03 30.39
N PHE A 637 19.35 -17.69 29.24
CA PHE A 637 20.50 -18.34 28.61
C PHE A 637 20.47 -18.22 27.08
N LEU A 638 21.61 -18.50 26.45
CA LEU A 638 21.78 -18.50 25.00
C LEU A 638 21.93 -19.94 24.50
N THR A 639 21.22 -20.31 23.43
CA THR A 639 21.33 -21.64 22.82
C THR A 639 21.06 -21.61 21.32
N ASN A 640 21.75 -22.44 20.55
CA ASN A 640 21.46 -22.71 19.14
C ASN A 640 20.82 -24.10 18.91
N ALA A 641 20.49 -24.82 19.99
CA ALA A 641 19.86 -26.13 19.90
C ALA A 641 18.42 -26.04 19.34
N THR A 642 17.97 -27.15 18.76
CA THR A 642 16.62 -27.37 18.23
C THR A 642 16.01 -28.63 18.85
N GLY A 643 14.68 -28.66 18.97
CA GLY A 643 13.92 -29.76 19.56
C GLY A 643 13.33 -29.43 20.95
N SER A 644 12.68 -30.42 21.53
CA SER A 644 12.08 -30.31 22.86
C SER A 644 13.16 -30.27 23.94
N VAL A 645 13.06 -29.30 24.84
CA VAL A 645 14.03 -29.08 25.92
C VAL A 645 13.27 -28.81 27.22
N ASN A 646 13.76 -29.37 28.32
CA ASN A 646 13.25 -29.10 29.65
C ASN A 646 14.32 -28.35 30.45
N VAL A 647 14.00 -27.12 30.87
CA VAL A 647 14.87 -26.30 31.70
C VAL A 647 14.36 -26.35 33.13
N SER A 648 15.18 -26.81 34.07
CA SER A 648 14.84 -26.76 35.49
C SER A 648 15.68 -25.69 36.16
N VAL A 649 15.03 -24.73 36.81
CA VAL A 649 15.69 -23.64 37.53
C VAL A 649 15.21 -23.62 38.98
N GLU A 650 16.15 -23.73 39.90
CA GLU A 650 15.96 -23.53 41.32
C GLU A 650 16.28 -22.06 41.66
N PHE A 651 15.39 -21.41 42.39
CA PHE A 651 15.55 -20.02 42.81
C PHE A 651 14.86 -19.77 44.15
N PHE A 652 15.27 -18.70 44.83
CA PHE A 652 14.77 -18.30 46.12
C PHE A 652 14.02 -16.97 46.02
N VAL A 653 12.82 -16.93 46.60
CA VAL A 653 11.98 -15.75 46.72
C VAL A 653 12.00 -15.31 48.19
N PRO A 654 12.53 -14.11 48.50
CA PRO A 654 12.52 -13.62 49.87
C PRO A 654 11.08 -13.37 50.35
N MET A 655 10.82 -13.64 51.64
CA MET A 655 9.53 -13.40 52.27
C MET A 655 9.72 -12.39 53.41
N ASP A 656 8.83 -11.40 53.48
CA ASP A 656 8.82 -10.45 54.59
C ASP A 656 8.39 -11.17 55.87
N SER A 657 9.37 -11.47 56.73
CA SER A 657 9.13 -12.01 58.06
C SER A 657 8.99 -10.86 59.06
N SER A 658 7.77 -10.37 59.27
CA SER A 658 7.47 -9.67 60.52
C SER A 658 7.33 -10.73 61.61
N GLU A 659 8.15 -10.68 62.65
CA GLU A 659 8.17 -11.61 63.80
C GLU A 659 6.82 -11.73 64.55
N TYR A 660 5.79 -10.99 64.15
CA TYR A 660 4.52 -10.82 64.86
C TYR A 660 3.27 -11.30 64.10
N ARG A 661 3.38 -11.91 62.91
CA ARG A 661 2.20 -12.37 62.16
C ARG A 661 2.24 -13.87 61.83
N HIS A 662 1.17 -14.57 62.21
CA HIS A 662 0.85 -15.94 61.80
C HIS A 662 0.48 -16.05 60.30
N THR A 663 0.87 -15.07 59.48
CA THR A 663 0.56 -14.94 58.05
C THR A 663 1.85 -14.72 57.27
N ARG A 664 2.15 -15.61 56.33
CA ARG A 664 3.29 -15.56 55.42
C ARG A 664 2.84 -15.01 54.08
N LYS A 665 3.43 -13.91 53.60
CA LYS A 665 3.07 -13.26 52.34
C LYS A 665 4.30 -13.08 51.46
N PHE A 666 4.18 -13.47 50.19
CA PHE A 666 5.22 -13.26 49.20
C PHE A 666 4.62 -13.20 47.79
N THR A 667 5.33 -12.54 46.88
CA THR A 667 4.95 -12.46 45.47
C THR A 667 5.89 -13.35 44.67
N LEU A 668 5.34 -14.27 43.89
CA LEU A 668 6.08 -15.10 42.95
C LEU A 668 6.07 -14.42 41.57
N PRO A 669 7.22 -13.97 41.04
CA PRO A 669 7.31 -13.50 39.66
C PRO A 669 7.18 -14.70 38.70
N THR A 670 6.32 -14.58 37.70
CA THR A 670 6.01 -15.63 36.70
C THR A 670 6.15 -15.10 35.28
N LEU A 671 6.27 -15.99 34.30
CA LEU A 671 6.31 -15.60 32.89
C LEU A 671 4.88 -15.57 32.30
N PRO A 672 4.43 -14.45 31.69
CA PRO A 672 3.11 -14.34 31.08
C PRO A 672 3.05 -15.02 29.69
N VAL A 673 3.49 -16.27 29.60
CA VAL A 673 3.67 -17.00 28.32
C VAL A 673 2.68 -18.15 28.12
N CYS A 674 2.31 -18.87 29.19
CA CYS A 674 1.35 -19.97 29.12
C CYS A 674 0.68 -20.20 30.48
N ILE A 675 -0.36 -21.05 30.49
CA ILE A 675 -0.97 -21.52 31.73
C ILE A 675 0.07 -22.33 32.51
N SER A 676 0.27 -21.97 33.77
CA SER A 676 1.30 -22.57 34.62
C SER A 676 0.66 -23.31 35.78
N THR A 677 1.33 -24.33 36.30
CA THR A 677 0.87 -25.03 37.52
C THR A 677 1.78 -24.68 38.68
N LEU A 678 1.20 -24.42 39.83
CA LEU A 678 1.89 -24.08 41.06
C LEU A 678 1.59 -25.16 42.12
N GLN A 679 2.64 -25.69 42.74
CA GLN A 679 2.56 -26.57 43.90
C GLN A 679 3.33 -25.94 45.05
N ILE A 680 2.70 -25.73 46.19
CA ILE A 680 3.36 -25.19 47.40
C ILE A 680 3.29 -26.22 48.51
N LYS A 681 4.44 -26.51 49.11
CA LYS A 681 4.57 -27.42 50.25
C LYS A 681 4.94 -26.66 51.51
N VAL A 682 4.09 -26.79 52.53
CA VAL A 682 4.25 -26.19 53.86
C VAL A 682 4.43 -27.31 54.88
N ASP A 683 5.50 -27.27 55.67
CA ASP A 683 5.77 -28.24 56.74
C ASP A 683 5.02 -27.86 58.05
N GLU A 684 3.75 -27.47 57.92
CA GLU A 684 2.85 -27.15 59.03
C GLU A 684 1.44 -27.70 58.77
N LYS A 685 0.73 -28.03 59.86
CA LYS A 685 -0.69 -28.43 59.86
C LYS A 685 -1.61 -27.22 59.91
N ASP A 686 -2.82 -27.40 59.37
CA ASP A 686 -3.94 -26.46 59.43
C ASP A 686 -3.65 -25.09 58.78
N CYS A 687 -2.89 -25.10 57.68
CA CYS A 687 -2.67 -23.91 56.88
C CYS A 687 -3.75 -23.77 55.79
N GLU A 688 -4.11 -22.53 55.47
CA GLU A 688 -4.85 -22.17 54.28
C GLU A 688 -4.00 -21.24 53.41
N VAL A 689 -4.21 -21.31 52.09
CA VAL A 689 -3.44 -20.55 51.11
C VAL A 689 -4.39 -19.79 50.20
N TRP A 690 -4.11 -18.51 50.04
CA TRP A 690 -4.75 -17.63 49.08
C TRP A 690 -3.78 -17.27 47.95
N ILE A 691 -4.24 -17.36 46.71
CA ILE A 691 -3.43 -17.19 45.50
C ILE A 691 -4.17 -16.24 44.56
N ASP A 692 -3.58 -15.09 44.24
CA ASP A 692 -4.17 -14.08 43.35
C ASP A 692 -3.15 -13.53 42.33
N PRO A 693 -3.37 -13.67 41.01
CA PRO A 693 -4.44 -14.44 40.37
C PRO A 693 -4.10 -15.95 40.30
N GLY A 694 -5.07 -16.82 40.61
CA GLY A 694 -4.89 -18.26 40.48
C GLY A 694 -6.10 -19.04 40.97
N VAL A 695 -6.36 -20.20 40.37
CA VAL A 695 -7.42 -21.11 40.82
C VAL A 695 -6.78 -22.21 41.66
N LEU A 696 -7.13 -22.25 42.94
CA LEU A 696 -6.73 -23.33 43.83
C LEU A 696 -7.43 -24.63 43.38
N GLY A 697 -6.64 -25.67 43.14
CA GLY A 697 -7.12 -27.01 42.80
C GLY A 697 -7.28 -27.85 44.06
N THR A 698 -6.49 -28.92 44.18
CA THR A 698 -6.52 -29.82 45.35
C THR A 698 -5.57 -29.37 46.46
N ALA A 699 -6.08 -29.35 47.69
CA ALA A 699 -5.27 -29.26 48.90
C ALA A 699 -5.15 -30.65 49.52
N GLU A 700 -3.96 -31.24 49.45
CA GLU A 700 -3.67 -32.55 50.06
C GLU A 700 -3.04 -32.34 51.43
N ARG A 701 -3.62 -32.98 52.44
CA ARG A 701 -3.12 -32.98 53.82
C ARG A 701 -2.48 -34.33 54.07
N ASP A 702 -1.14 -34.36 54.09
CA ASP A 702 -0.37 -35.58 54.34
C ASP A 702 0.41 -35.42 55.66
N GLY A 703 -0.15 -35.96 56.74
CA GLY A 703 0.47 -35.92 58.08
C GLY A 703 0.72 -34.50 58.59
N ASP A 704 1.98 -34.17 58.90
CA ASP A 704 2.44 -32.84 59.36
C ASP A 704 2.64 -31.81 58.22
N LYS A 705 2.22 -32.12 56.99
CA LYS A 705 2.50 -31.30 55.80
C LYS A 705 1.23 -30.95 55.04
N SER A 706 1.16 -29.69 54.60
CA SER A 706 0.07 -29.18 53.76
C SER A 706 0.61 -28.91 52.34
N VAL A 707 0.01 -29.51 51.32
CA VAL A 707 0.39 -29.35 49.92
C VAL A 707 -0.77 -28.71 49.15
N PHE A 708 -0.50 -27.58 48.48
CA PHE A 708 -1.47 -26.82 47.73
C PHE A 708 -1.12 -26.82 46.25
N ASN A 709 -2.04 -27.31 45.41
CA ASN A 709 -1.90 -27.25 43.95
C ASN A 709 -2.81 -26.17 43.38
N ALA A 710 -2.32 -25.35 42.47
CA ALA A 710 -3.07 -24.28 41.83
C ALA A 710 -2.72 -24.15 40.34
N ILE A 711 -3.66 -23.66 39.56
CA ILE A 711 -3.48 -23.31 38.15
C ILE A 711 -3.40 -21.79 38.06
N LEU A 712 -2.34 -21.30 37.43
CA LEU A 712 -2.05 -19.88 37.26
C LEU A 712 -2.35 -19.45 35.83
N PRO A 713 -3.10 -18.35 35.61
CA PRO A 713 -3.25 -17.77 34.29
C PRO A 713 -1.90 -17.18 33.81
N PRO A 714 -1.75 -16.86 32.51
CA PRO A 714 -0.58 -16.15 32.00
C PRO A 714 -0.49 -14.75 32.64
N THR A 715 0.25 -14.63 33.74
CA THR A 715 0.45 -13.40 34.52
C THR A 715 1.95 -13.19 34.79
N ALA A 716 2.34 -11.94 35.03
CA ALA A 716 3.73 -11.59 35.35
C ALA A 716 4.08 -11.82 36.84
N ALA A 717 3.08 -11.84 37.73
CA ALA A 717 3.26 -12.07 39.15
C ALA A 717 2.02 -12.69 39.79
N VAL A 718 2.25 -13.47 40.84
CA VAL A 718 1.21 -14.11 41.65
C VAL A 718 1.47 -13.80 43.13
N ASN A 719 0.49 -13.20 43.80
CA ASN A 719 0.54 -12.96 45.24
C ASN A 719 0.06 -14.22 45.97
N ILE A 720 0.84 -14.66 46.95
CA ILE A 720 0.56 -15.85 47.74
C ILE A 720 0.55 -15.45 49.21
N GLU A 721 -0.56 -15.76 49.88
CA GLU A 721 -0.73 -15.54 51.32
C GLU A 721 -1.08 -16.86 52.00
N ILE A 722 -0.40 -17.16 53.12
CA ILE A 722 -0.53 -18.42 53.84
C ILE A 722 -0.76 -18.10 55.31
N TYR A 723 -1.84 -18.63 55.88
CA TYR A 723 -2.20 -18.38 57.28
C TYR A 723 -2.55 -19.68 58.00
N ARG A 724 -2.30 -19.69 59.31
CA ARG A 724 -2.62 -20.83 60.17
C ARG A 724 -4.03 -20.68 60.75
N THR A 725 -4.83 -21.72 60.63
CA THR A 725 -6.18 -21.79 61.17
C THR A 725 -6.08 -21.96 62.69
N MET A 726 -6.29 -20.90 63.46
CA MET A 726 -6.48 -21.04 64.91
C MET A 726 -7.92 -21.50 65.18
N ALA A 727 -8.07 -22.57 65.96
CA ALA A 727 -9.36 -22.96 66.52
C ALA A 727 -9.95 -21.79 67.32
N ALA A 728 -11.24 -21.53 67.11
CA ALA A 728 -11.98 -20.41 67.68
C ALA A 728 -11.76 -20.25 69.20
N THR A 729 -11.30 -19.08 69.61
CA THR A 729 -11.24 -18.66 71.01
C THR A 729 -12.63 -18.16 71.45
N PRO A 730 -13.14 -18.57 72.62
CA PRO A 730 -14.52 -18.29 73.03
C PRO A 730 -14.72 -16.82 73.38
N GLU A 731 -15.95 -16.33 73.15
CA GLU A 731 -16.43 -15.01 73.53
C GLU A 731 -16.20 -14.74 75.03
N VAL A 732 -15.45 -13.68 75.35
CA VAL A 732 -15.33 -13.17 76.72
C VAL A 732 -16.16 -11.89 76.81
N VAL A 733 -17.33 -12.04 77.40
CA VAL A 733 -18.10 -10.96 78.03
C VAL A 733 -17.46 -10.67 79.38
N THR A 734 -17.02 -9.44 79.63
CA THR A 734 -16.95 -8.89 80.98
C THR A 734 -17.18 -7.38 80.98
N ASP A 735 -18.29 -7.02 81.60
CA ASP A 735 -18.60 -5.72 82.20
C ASP A 735 -17.58 -5.30 83.28
N ARG A 736 -17.57 -3.96 83.55
CA ARG A 736 -17.23 -3.22 84.79
C ARG A 736 -15.90 -2.44 84.89
N PRO A 737 -15.86 -1.35 85.71
CA PRO A 737 -15.58 0.01 85.23
C PRO A 737 -14.32 0.68 85.83
N GLU A 738 -13.98 1.83 85.24
CA GLU A 738 -13.09 2.95 85.64
C GLU A 738 -12.16 2.77 86.86
N GLU A 739 -10.85 2.84 86.61
CA GLU A 739 -9.84 3.35 87.56
C GLU A 739 -8.86 4.30 86.83
N THR A 740 -8.75 5.51 87.38
CA THR A 740 -7.85 6.61 87.01
C THR A 740 -6.48 6.44 87.66
N GLU A 741 -5.36 6.63 86.93
CA GLU A 741 -4.12 7.32 87.37
C GLU A 741 -3.03 7.39 86.24
N PRO A 742 -1.95 8.21 86.35
CA PRO A 742 -1.74 9.39 85.50
C PRO A 742 -0.49 9.35 84.58
N ASP A 743 -0.33 10.42 83.78
CA ASP A 743 0.83 10.84 82.98
C ASP A 743 1.43 9.84 81.97
N LYS A 744 0.98 9.93 80.72
CA LYS A 744 1.70 9.43 79.52
C LYS A 744 2.06 10.60 78.60
N PRO A 745 3.24 10.53 77.95
CA PRO A 745 3.79 11.64 77.16
C PRO A 745 2.83 12.03 76.04
N VAL A 746 2.73 13.32 75.76
CA VAL A 746 1.98 13.85 74.61
C VAL A 746 2.54 13.21 73.34
N VAL A 747 1.89 12.15 72.88
CA VAL A 747 2.07 11.61 71.53
C VAL A 747 1.50 12.69 70.62
N ILE A 748 2.38 13.34 69.86
CA ILE A 748 1.96 14.17 68.74
C ILE A 748 1.33 13.20 67.74
N GLU A 749 0.00 13.09 67.76
CA GLU A 749 -0.73 12.34 66.73
C GLU A 749 -0.39 12.95 65.38
N GLU A 750 0.37 12.22 64.56
CA GLU A 750 0.54 12.57 63.16
C GLU A 750 -0.83 12.52 62.50
N LYS A 751 -1.42 13.70 62.25
CA LYS A 751 -2.68 13.82 61.51
C LYS A 751 -2.56 13.06 60.19
N THR A 752 -3.52 12.17 59.93
CA THR A 752 -3.63 11.45 58.67
C THR A 752 -3.79 12.46 57.53
N ARG A 753 -2.94 12.34 56.51
CA ARG A 753 -2.92 13.19 55.32
C ARG A 753 -3.31 12.36 54.11
N LEU A 754 -4.19 12.92 53.29
CA LEU A 754 -4.72 12.28 52.09
C LEU A 754 -4.27 13.07 50.86
N THR A 755 -3.61 12.38 49.92
CA THR A 755 -3.36 12.92 48.57
C THR A 755 -4.18 12.13 47.57
N VAL A 756 -4.94 12.82 46.73
CA VAL A 756 -5.90 12.21 45.80
C VAL A 756 -5.54 12.61 44.38
N GLN A 757 -5.37 11.63 43.51
CA GLN A 757 -5.31 11.81 42.07
C GLN A 757 -6.57 11.22 41.44
N GLN A 758 -7.30 12.03 40.67
CA GLN A 758 -8.57 11.62 40.06
C GLN A 758 -8.45 11.54 38.54
N LEU A 759 -8.97 10.47 37.96
CA LEU A 759 -9.15 10.31 36.52
C LEU A 759 -10.64 10.08 36.24
N GLY A 760 -11.28 11.03 35.57
CA GLY A 760 -12.72 11.02 35.31
C GLY A 760 -13.07 10.94 33.83
N LEU A 761 -14.15 10.25 33.49
CA LEU A 761 -14.79 10.32 32.17
C LEU A 761 -16.27 10.64 32.37
N LEU A 762 -16.75 11.67 31.67
CA LEU A 762 -18.16 12.02 31.56
C LEU A 762 -18.65 11.67 30.16
N TYR A 763 -19.50 10.65 30.03
CA TYR A 763 -19.98 10.14 28.74
C TYR A 763 -21.45 10.46 28.51
N PHE A 764 -21.72 11.36 27.57
CA PHE A 764 -23.06 11.79 27.18
C PHE A 764 -23.69 10.78 26.22
N LYS A 765 -24.82 10.20 26.64
CA LYS A 765 -25.64 9.27 25.85
C LYS A 765 -27.02 9.89 25.59
N GLU A 766 -27.86 9.16 24.86
CA GLU A 766 -29.25 9.60 24.65
C GLU A 766 -30.05 9.58 25.96
N GLY A 767 -30.34 10.76 26.49
CA GLY A 767 -31.22 10.96 27.65
C GLY A 767 -30.55 10.88 29.02
N PHE A 768 -29.30 10.41 29.13
CA PHE A 768 -28.58 10.37 30.40
C PHE A 768 -27.07 10.56 30.19
N VAL A 769 -26.38 10.94 31.26
CA VAL A 769 -24.92 11.09 31.31
C VAL A 769 -24.36 10.04 32.24
N SER A 770 -23.43 9.24 31.74
CA SER A 770 -22.71 8.23 32.52
C SER A 770 -21.37 8.80 32.94
N GLY A 771 -21.09 8.83 34.24
CA GLY A 771 -19.80 9.28 34.77
C GLY A 771 -19.02 8.14 35.41
N THR A 772 -17.72 8.11 35.18
CA THR A 772 -16.80 7.16 35.81
C THR A 772 -15.62 7.93 36.38
N ASN A 773 -15.40 7.83 37.70
CA ASN A 773 -14.26 8.46 38.38
C ASN A 773 -13.40 7.39 39.04
N VAL A 774 -12.11 7.38 38.69
CA VAL A 774 -11.08 6.56 39.34
C VAL A 774 -10.28 7.46 40.28
N PHE A 775 -10.25 7.14 41.57
CA PHE A 775 -9.53 7.87 42.61
C PHE A 775 -8.33 7.05 43.08
N ASP A 776 -7.13 7.53 42.81
CA ASP A 776 -5.88 7.04 43.40
C ASP A 776 -5.59 7.84 44.67
N ILE A 777 -5.72 7.20 45.83
CA ILE A 777 -5.63 7.84 47.15
C ILE A 777 -4.36 7.34 47.86
N ASP A 778 -3.49 8.25 48.26
CA ASP A 778 -2.29 8.00 49.06
C ASP A 778 -2.51 8.50 50.50
N ILE A 779 -2.59 7.55 51.44
CA ILE A 779 -2.89 7.79 52.86
C ILE A 779 -1.59 7.73 53.66
N LYS A 780 -1.19 8.88 54.25
CA LYS A 780 0.03 9.02 55.06
C LYS A 780 -0.31 9.36 56.51
N GLY A 781 0.43 8.80 57.45
CA GLY A 781 0.25 9.01 58.89
C GLY A 781 0.09 7.70 59.67
N GLY A 782 0.32 7.77 60.99
CA GLY A 782 0.45 6.60 61.85
C GLY A 782 -0.85 5.84 62.17
N SER A 783 -2.02 6.46 62.02
CA SER A 783 -3.32 5.83 62.30
C SER A 783 -3.85 5.09 61.06
N GLY A 784 -3.99 5.76 59.90
CA GLY A 784 -4.65 5.19 58.71
C GLY A 784 -6.17 5.40 58.76
N ILE A 785 -6.90 5.06 57.69
CA ILE A 785 -8.34 5.35 57.57
C ILE A 785 -9.20 4.08 57.58
N SER A 786 -10.30 4.09 58.32
CA SER A 786 -11.32 3.03 58.34
C SER A 786 -12.56 3.39 57.52
N SER A 787 -12.77 4.68 57.25
CA SER A 787 -13.83 5.16 56.35
C SER A 787 -13.37 6.41 55.61
N LEU A 788 -14.05 6.71 54.52
CA LEU A 788 -13.77 7.88 53.69
C LEU A 788 -15.07 8.49 53.16
N SER A 789 -15.19 9.81 53.26
CA SER A 789 -16.38 10.56 52.86
C SER A 789 -16.16 11.23 51.51
N PHE A 790 -17.17 11.17 50.64
CA PHE A 790 -17.22 11.86 49.36
C PHE A 790 -18.37 12.86 49.34
N VAL A 791 -18.15 14.02 48.72
CA VAL A 791 -19.22 14.96 48.38
C VAL A 791 -19.80 14.56 47.02
N LEU A 792 -21.13 14.48 46.94
CA LEU A 792 -21.86 14.12 45.72
C LEU A 792 -22.68 15.31 45.18
N PRO A 793 -22.81 15.45 43.84
CA PRO A 793 -23.73 16.41 43.23
C PRO A 793 -25.20 16.07 43.47
N LYS A 794 -26.08 17.07 43.31
CA LYS A 794 -27.51 16.98 43.66
C LYS A 794 -28.30 15.96 42.83
N HIS A 795 -27.91 15.71 41.58
CA HIS A 795 -28.69 14.92 40.61
C HIS A 795 -28.00 13.62 40.18
N VAL A 796 -26.94 13.21 40.89
CA VAL A 796 -26.17 12.02 40.58
C VAL A 796 -26.73 10.79 41.29
N ARG A 797 -26.93 9.70 40.54
CA ARG A 797 -27.26 8.37 41.04
C ARG A 797 -26.02 7.46 40.93
N ILE A 798 -25.55 6.95 42.06
CA ILE A 798 -24.44 5.99 42.08
C ILE A 798 -24.93 4.63 41.55
N GLN A 799 -24.23 4.09 40.56
CA GLN A 799 -24.52 2.78 39.96
C GLN A 799 -23.65 1.69 40.60
N LYS A 800 -22.35 1.96 40.74
CA LYS A 800 -21.39 1.00 41.25
C LYS A 800 -20.22 1.70 41.93
N ILE A 801 -19.74 1.11 43.01
CA ILE A 801 -18.47 1.48 43.64
C ILE A 801 -17.59 0.23 43.66
N ASP A 802 -16.40 0.32 43.09
CA ASP A 802 -15.48 -0.80 42.95
C ASP A 802 -14.19 -0.55 43.75
N ASN A 803 -14.02 -1.31 44.83
CA ASN A 803 -12.78 -1.50 45.57
C ASN A 803 -12.95 -2.72 46.48
N ARG A 804 -12.00 -3.67 46.43
CA ARG A 804 -12.06 -4.97 47.13
C ARG A 804 -12.10 -4.85 48.67
N LEU A 805 -11.63 -3.72 49.20
CA LEU A 805 -11.53 -3.45 50.64
C LEU A 805 -12.79 -2.79 51.22
N ILE A 806 -13.79 -2.46 50.39
CA ILE A 806 -15.06 -1.91 50.87
C ILE A 806 -15.82 -2.98 51.65
N ASP A 807 -16.30 -2.60 52.81
CA ASP A 807 -17.23 -3.38 53.62
C ASP A 807 -18.67 -2.95 53.32
N ASP A 808 -18.94 -1.66 53.48
CA ASP A 808 -20.26 -1.05 53.25
C ASP A 808 -20.12 0.40 52.77
N TRP A 809 -21.18 0.95 52.17
CA TRP A 809 -21.26 2.36 51.83
C TRP A 809 -22.69 2.87 51.95
N ASN A 810 -22.84 4.11 52.40
CA ASN A 810 -24.15 4.74 52.56
C ASN A 810 -24.11 6.19 52.06
N ILE A 811 -25.23 6.67 51.53
CA ILE A 811 -25.41 8.07 51.15
C ILE A 811 -26.32 8.73 52.18
N ASP A 812 -25.83 9.80 52.81
CA ASP A 812 -26.67 10.66 53.62
C ASP A 812 -27.38 11.67 52.71
N GLU A 813 -28.66 11.42 52.46
CA GLU A 813 -29.51 12.31 51.64
C GLU A 813 -29.95 13.57 52.39
N ASN A 814 -29.80 13.61 53.72
CA ASN A 814 -30.19 14.75 54.55
C ASN A 814 -29.06 15.76 54.76
N SER A 815 -27.81 15.42 54.40
CA SER A 815 -26.66 16.32 54.48
C SER A 815 -26.63 17.31 53.31
N GLN A 816 -26.23 18.55 53.57
CA GLN A 816 -26.01 19.58 52.54
C GLN A 816 -24.56 20.10 52.64
N PRO A 817 -23.68 19.81 51.65
CA PRO A 817 -23.92 19.02 50.43
C PRO A 817 -24.10 17.53 50.71
N ARG A 818 -24.74 16.79 49.78
CA ARG A 818 -24.99 15.35 49.89
C ARG A 818 -23.67 14.60 50.04
N THR A 819 -23.54 13.78 51.08
CA THR A 819 -22.29 13.06 51.37
C THR A 819 -22.47 11.56 51.28
N MET A 820 -21.50 10.87 50.70
CA MET A 820 -21.42 9.42 50.68
C MET A 820 -20.26 8.95 51.56
N GLN A 821 -20.55 8.09 52.52
CA GLN A 821 -19.55 7.49 53.39
C GLN A 821 -19.27 6.07 52.94
N ILE A 822 -18.00 5.75 52.71
CA ILE A 822 -17.52 4.41 52.36
C ILE A 822 -16.74 3.87 53.56
N VAL A 823 -17.10 2.69 54.05
CA VAL A 823 -16.47 1.99 55.17
C VAL A 823 -15.63 0.84 54.64
N PHE A 824 -14.40 0.72 55.13
CA PHE A 824 -13.46 -0.34 54.72
C PHE A 824 -13.40 -1.47 55.73
N LYS A 825 -13.17 -2.70 55.24
CA LYS A 825 -13.04 -3.93 56.05
C LYS A 825 -11.90 -3.90 57.06
N SER A 826 -10.89 -3.08 56.81
CA SER A 826 -9.74 -2.88 57.70
C SER A 826 -9.16 -1.48 57.50
N GLN A 827 -8.36 -1.03 58.46
CA GLN A 827 -7.72 0.27 58.41
C GLN A 827 -6.67 0.33 57.29
N ILE A 828 -6.88 1.20 56.31
CA ILE A 828 -6.01 1.34 55.13
C ILE A 828 -4.88 2.32 55.43
N ARG A 829 -3.65 1.92 55.07
CA ARG A 829 -2.44 2.75 55.07
C ARG A 829 -1.74 2.61 53.72
N GLY A 830 -1.18 3.70 53.19
CA GLY A 830 -0.54 3.72 51.88
C GLY A 830 -1.54 3.95 50.74
N LYS A 831 -1.26 3.40 49.56
CA LYS A 831 -2.04 3.67 48.34
C LYS A 831 -3.24 2.75 48.20
N THR A 832 -4.39 3.30 47.85
CA THR A 832 -5.60 2.56 47.49
C THR A 832 -6.26 3.22 46.28
N GLN A 833 -6.89 2.43 45.42
CA GLN A 833 -7.60 2.92 44.25
C GLN A 833 -9.09 2.61 44.38
N LEU A 834 -9.96 3.56 44.09
CA LEU A 834 -11.41 3.40 44.19
C LEU A 834 -12.09 3.92 42.93
N THR A 835 -12.97 3.13 42.33
CA THR A 835 -13.72 3.51 41.13
C THR A 835 -15.18 3.75 41.47
N ILE A 836 -15.73 4.90 41.09
CA ILE A 836 -17.14 5.27 41.25
C ILE A 836 -17.76 5.43 39.87
N GLU A 837 -18.78 4.64 39.57
CA GLU A 837 -19.62 4.76 38.39
C GLU A 837 -20.98 5.32 38.80
N TYR A 838 -21.43 6.32 38.06
CA TYR A 838 -22.66 7.04 38.35
C TYR A 838 -23.38 7.49 37.08
N GLU A 839 -24.64 7.85 37.24
CA GLU A 839 -25.51 8.28 36.15
C GLU A 839 -26.33 9.52 36.57
N GLU A 840 -26.58 10.40 35.61
CA GLU A 840 -27.43 11.57 35.77
C GLU A 840 -28.43 11.65 34.60
N ASP A 841 -29.71 11.82 34.91
CA ASP A 841 -30.78 11.92 33.90
C ASP A 841 -30.80 13.34 33.30
N ILE A 842 -30.71 13.42 31.97
CA ILE A 842 -30.70 14.68 31.21
C ILE A 842 -31.86 14.78 30.21
N GLN A 843 -32.89 13.94 30.31
CA GLN A 843 -34.01 13.90 29.34
C GLN A 843 -34.74 15.24 29.16
N ASN A 844 -34.67 16.14 30.14
CA ASN A 844 -35.31 17.45 30.12
C ASN A 844 -34.40 18.59 29.61
N LEU A 845 -33.11 18.35 29.37
CA LEU A 845 -32.17 19.33 28.83
C LEU A 845 -32.28 19.38 27.30
N LYS A 846 -33.30 20.07 26.78
CA LYS A 846 -33.36 20.46 25.36
C LYS A 846 -32.67 21.82 25.20
N ASP A 847 -31.50 21.83 24.58
CA ASP A 847 -30.74 23.06 24.24
C ASP A 847 -30.33 23.94 25.44
N GLU A 848 -30.12 23.33 26.62
CA GLU A 848 -29.71 24.03 27.85
C GLU A 848 -28.29 23.67 28.30
N ASN A 849 -27.70 24.51 29.16
CA ASN A 849 -26.37 24.29 29.72
C ASN A 849 -26.41 23.18 30.78
N TYR A 850 -25.65 22.11 30.58
CA TYR A 850 -25.35 21.09 31.57
C TYR A 850 -24.20 21.56 32.48
N GLU A 851 -24.43 21.62 33.78
CA GLU A 851 -23.40 21.90 34.79
C GLU A 851 -22.76 20.58 35.23
N VAL A 852 -21.45 20.45 35.05
CA VAL A 852 -20.72 19.22 35.36
C VAL A 852 -20.61 19.07 36.88
N GLY A 853 -21.25 18.03 37.43
CA GLY A 853 -21.16 17.71 38.85
C GLY A 853 -19.80 17.13 39.25
N GLU A 854 -19.22 17.63 40.34
CA GLU A 854 -17.96 17.12 40.89
C GLU A 854 -18.17 16.14 42.05
N ILE A 855 -17.48 15.00 42.00
CA ILE A 855 -17.36 14.05 43.11
C ILE A 855 -15.95 14.15 43.66
N TYR A 856 -15.79 14.51 44.94
CA TYR A 856 -14.47 14.71 45.55
C TYR A 856 -14.46 14.38 47.04
N ILE A 857 -13.26 14.27 47.59
CA ILE A 857 -13.00 13.94 49.01
C ILE A 857 -12.72 15.26 49.75
N PRO A 858 -13.55 15.68 50.71
CA PRO A 858 -13.40 16.97 51.38
C PRO A 858 -12.16 17.04 52.29
N ASP A 859 -11.74 15.91 52.86
CA ASP A 859 -10.59 15.80 53.78
C ASP A 859 -9.24 15.62 53.07
N ALA A 860 -9.18 15.78 51.75
CA ALA A 860 -7.95 15.66 50.97
C ALA A 860 -7.04 16.89 51.14
N GLU A 861 -5.79 16.70 51.57
CA GLU A 861 -4.80 17.78 51.66
C GLU A 861 -4.37 18.26 50.26
N ARG A 862 -4.33 17.34 49.30
CA ARG A 862 -4.08 17.61 47.88
C ARG A 862 -5.02 16.81 47.01
N SER A 863 -5.66 17.46 46.04
CA SER A 863 -6.49 16.83 45.03
C SER A 863 -6.11 17.35 43.65
N SER A 864 -5.81 16.47 42.70
CA SER A 864 -5.58 16.86 41.30
C SER A 864 -6.11 15.79 40.38
N GLY A 865 -6.46 16.15 39.15
CA GLY A 865 -6.97 15.15 38.24
C GLY A 865 -7.18 15.63 36.82
N ILE A 866 -7.66 14.70 36.01
CA ILE A 866 -8.03 14.94 34.63
C ILE A 866 -9.43 14.38 34.41
N ILE A 867 -10.27 15.14 33.72
CA ILE A 867 -11.61 14.72 33.30
C ILE A 867 -11.74 14.79 31.78
N GLY A 868 -12.11 13.67 31.17
CA GLY A 868 -12.49 13.58 29.77
C GLY A 868 -13.99 13.77 29.59
N VAL A 869 -14.39 14.43 28.51
CA VAL A 869 -15.78 14.58 28.10
C VAL A 869 -15.98 13.82 26.80
N GLY A 870 -16.84 12.79 26.84
CA GLY A 870 -17.18 11.93 25.70
C GLY A 870 -18.65 12.02 25.30
N CYS A 871 -18.99 11.71 24.04
CA CYS A 871 -20.36 11.68 23.53
C CYS A 871 -20.56 10.64 22.42
N LEU A 872 -21.82 10.28 22.15
CA LEU A 872 -22.22 9.51 20.97
C LEU A 872 -21.96 10.31 19.68
N GLN A 873 -21.80 9.62 18.55
CA GLN A 873 -21.62 10.27 17.24
C GLN A 873 -22.77 11.22 16.84
N THR A 874 -23.98 10.97 17.31
CA THR A 874 -25.19 11.76 17.02
C THR A 874 -25.28 13.06 17.81
N LEU A 875 -24.38 13.28 18.78
CA LEU A 875 -24.39 14.45 19.67
C LEU A 875 -23.18 15.36 19.41
N GLU A 876 -23.41 16.67 19.56
CA GLU A 876 -22.35 17.67 19.62
C GLU A 876 -22.31 18.30 21.02
N ILE A 877 -21.10 18.45 21.57
CA ILE A 877 -20.87 19.10 22.86
C ILE A 877 -20.03 20.35 22.61
N LEU A 878 -20.43 21.46 23.20
CA LEU A 878 -19.74 22.75 23.17
C LEU A 878 -19.44 23.21 24.60
N ALA A 879 -18.21 23.65 24.85
CA ALA A 879 -17.85 24.30 26.11
C ALA A 879 -18.13 25.81 26.01
N ASN A 880 -19.16 26.29 26.73
CA ASN A 880 -19.71 27.65 26.51
C ASN A 880 -18.96 28.77 27.23
N LYS A 881 -18.12 28.46 28.24
CA LYS A 881 -17.35 29.43 29.04
C LYS A 881 -15.94 28.93 29.29
N THR A 882 -15.01 29.84 29.56
CA THR A 882 -13.70 29.49 30.15
C THR A 882 -13.95 28.77 31.47
N PRO A 883 -13.56 27.50 31.59
CA PRO A 883 -13.89 26.72 32.76
C PRO A 883 -13.04 27.20 33.95
N GLU A 884 -13.69 27.48 35.08
CA GLU A 884 -13.01 28.01 36.27
C GLU A 884 -12.43 26.84 37.07
N GLY A 885 -11.11 26.83 37.25
CA GLY A 885 -10.40 25.76 37.96
C GLY A 885 -9.98 24.57 37.09
N PHE A 886 -10.37 24.57 35.81
CA PHE A 886 -9.94 23.59 34.82
C PHE A 886 -9.02 24.22 33.77
N GLU A 887 -7.98 23.48 33.40
CA GLU A 887 -7.10 23.79 32.28
C GLU A 887 -7.41 22.82 31.11
N PRO A 888 -7.69 23.32 29.89
CA PRO A 888 -7.93 22.44 28.75
C PRO A 888 -6.64 21.69 28.38
N ILE A 889 -6.77 20.40 28.11
CA ILE A 889 -5.68 19.53 27.62
C ILE A 889 -6.12 18.81 26.35
N ASN A 890 -5.16 18.21 25.64
CA ASN A 890 -5.49 17.41 24.46
C ASN A 890 -6.26 16.14 24.88
N ALA A 891 -7.39 15.87 24.23
CA ALA A 891 -8.18 14.67 24.48
C ALA A 891 -7.38 13.37 24.23
N ALA A 892 -6.40 13.39 23.33
CA ALA A 892 -5.50 12.26 23.11
C ALA A 892 -4.64 11.94 24.34
N ASP A 893 -4.19 12.95 25.08
CA ASP A 893 -3.38 12.76 26.29
C ASP A 893 -4.21 12.09 27.39
N PHE A 894 -5.46 12.50 27.55
CA PHE A 894 -6.41 11.83 28.44
C PHE A 894 -6.66 10.38 28.03
N LEU A 895 -6.91 10.10 26.75
CA LEU A 895 -7.19 8.76 26.25
C LEU A 895 -6.01 7.78 26.37
N ASN A 896 -4.78 8.29 26.45
CA ASN A 896 -3.60 7.46 26.73
C ASN A 896 -3.57 6.97 28.18
N GLU A 897 -4.06 7.77 29.13
CA GLU A 897 -4.15 7.40 30.55
C GLU A 897 -5.42 6.60 30.86
N TRP A 898 -6.48 6.75 30.05
CA TRP A 898 -7.76 6.05 30.22
C TRP A 898 -7.69 4.58 29.79
N LYS A 899 -7.85 3.66 30.75
CA LYS A 899 -7.78 2.20 30.56
C LYS A 899 -9.13 1.48 30.55
N LEU A 900 -10.22 2.19 30.85
CA LEU A 900 -11.60 1.66 30.83
C LEU A 900 -12.24 1.87 29.45
N ASP A 901 -13.51 1.49 29.31
CA ASP A 901 -14.27 1.63 28.06
C ASP A 901 -14.18 3.05 27.50
N ARG A 902 -13.85 3.14 26.22
CA ARG A 902 -13.64 4.41 25.52
C ARG A 902 -14.96 4.89 24.91
N PRO A 903 -15.29 6.18 25.02
CA PRO A 903 -16.46 6.75 24.35
C PRO A 903 -16.23 6.82 22.83
N GLU A 904 -17.31 6.87 22.04
CA GLU A 904 -17.24 6.97 20.57
C GLU A 904 -16.52 8.24 20.11
N LYS A 905 -16.75 9.36 20.78
CA LYS A 905 -16.14 10.66 20.51
C LYS A 905 -15.74 11.33 21.82
N THR A 906 -14.51 11.86 21.91
CA THR A 906 -14.02 12.62 23.09
C THR A 906 -13.67 14.05 22.69
N PRO A 907 -14.65 14.98 22.63
CA PRO A 907 -14.41 16.35 22.16
C PRO A 907 -13.49 17.18 23.06
N TYR A 908 -13.52 16.98 24.38
CA TYR A 908 -12.76 17.79 25.33
C TYR A 908 -12.12 16.94 26.42
N ALA A 909 -11.00 17.42 26.95
CA ALA A 909 -10.41 16.95 28.18
C ALA A 909 -9.87 18.13 28.99
N PHE A 910 -9.96 18.04 30.30
CA PHE A 910 -9.60 19.11 31.23
C PHE A 910 -8.78 18.57 32.39
N ARG A 911 -7.82 19.36 32.88
CA ARG A 911 -7.02 19.08 34.07
C ARG A 911 -7.41 20.04 35.19
N PHE A 912 -7.41 19.57 36.44
CA PHE A 912 -7.65 20.41 37.62
C PHE A 912 -6.65 20.07 38.74
N VAL A 913 -6.46 21.02 39.65
CA VAL A 913 -5.43 20.93 40.72
C VAL A 913 -6.02 21.16 42.12
N ARG A 914 -7.32 21.43 42.22
CA ARG A 914 -8.08 21.48 43.48
C ARG A 914 -9.58 21.38 43.18
N HIS A 915 -10.38 21.18 44.22
CA HIS A 915 -11.84 21.36 44.20
C HIS A 915 -12.25 22.53 45.10
N PRO A 916 -13.44 23.13 44.93
CA PRO A 916 -14.41 22.88 43.83
C PRO A 916 -14.07 23.66 42.55
N ASN A 917 -14.46 23.14 41.38
CA ASN A 917 -14.35 23.80 40.07
C ASN A 917 -15.73 23.92 39.40
N ASN A 918 -15.83 24.71 38.33
CA ASN A 918 -17.07 24.89 37.57
C ASN A 918 -16.83 24.70 36.06
N LEU A 919 -17.59 23.77 35.47
CA LEU A 919 -17.60 23.50 34.04
C LEU A 919 -19.04 23.42 33.54
N THR A 920 -19.36 24.19 32.50
CA THR A 920 -20.67 24.21 31.84
C THR A 920 -20.55 23.82 30.38
N LEU A 921 -21.38 22.86 29.95
CA LEU A 921 -21.38 22.27 28.63
C LEU A 921 -22.74 22.47 27.97
N THR A 922 -22.79 22.68 26.65
CA THR A 922 -24.03 22.65 25.86
C THR A 922 -24.05 21.43 24.97
N ILE A 923 -25.19 20.78 24.92
CA ILE A 923 -25.44 19.58 24.12
C ILE A 923 -26.37 19.98 22.99
N SER A 924 -25.95 19.79 21.74
CA SER A 924 -26.77 20.05 20.55
C SER A 924 -26.93 18.80 19.71
N ARG A 925 -28.13 18.63 19.10
CA ARG A 925 -28.41 17.58 18.12
C ARG A 925 -28.42 18.19 16.71
N PRO A 926 -27.74 17.61 15.73
CA PRO A 926 -27.89 18.00 14.33
C PRO A 926 -29.34 17.75 13.86
N GLU A 927 -29.94 18.67 13.11
CA GLU A 927 -31.30 18.48 12.58
C GLU A 927 -31.36 17.35 11.52
N ASP A 928 -32.34 16.46 11.66
CA ASP A 928 -32.60 15.37 10.72
C ASP A 928 -33.06 15.90 9.34
N ILE A 929 -32.33 15.53 8.29
CA ILE A 929 -32.67 15.87 6.90
C ILE A 929 -33.81 14.96 6.42
N SER A 930 -34.91 15.56 5.94
CA SER A 930 -36.10 14.82 5.45
C SER A 930 -35.74 13.76 4.40
N GLN A 931 -36.07 12.49 4.69
CA GLN A 931 -35.79 11.35 3.83
C GLN A 931 -36.60 11.41 2.51
N GLN A 932 -35.93 11.28 1.37
CA GLN A 932 -36.60 11.25 0.07
C GLN A 932 -37.42 9.96 -0.09
N THR A 933 -38.74 10.09 -0.23
CA THR A 933 -39.70 8.97 -0.27
C THR A 933 -39.79 8.28 -1.63
N ALA A 934 -39.48 8.99 -2.71
CA ALA A 934 -39.35 8.44 -4.06
C ALA A 934 -38.41 9.32 -4.90
N THR A 935 -37.63 8.71 -5.80
CA THR A 935 -36.74 9.40 -6.73
C THR A 935 -36.98 8.93 -8.16
N ILE A 936 -36.82 9.83 -9.13
CA ILE A 936 -36.75 9.48 -10.55
C ILE A 936 -35.27 9.50 -10.94
N ASP A 937 -34.72 8.32 -11.22
CA ASP A 937 -33.29 8.13 -11.49
C ASP A 937 -32.94 8.60 -12.92
N ARG A 938 -33.86 8.39 -13.88
CA ARG A 938 -33.75 8.80 -15.28
C ARG A 938 -35.11 9.16 -15.87
N ALA A 939 -35.14 10.15 -16.77
CA ALA A 939 -36.30 10.47 -17.59
C ALA A 939 -35.87 10.55 -19.07
N GLU A 940 -36.58 9.89 -19.96
CA GLU A 940 -36.32 9.90 -21.41
C GLU A 940 -37.60 10.28 -22.14
N ALA A 941 -37.55 11.28 -23.00
CA ALA A 941 -38.69 11.73 -23.80
C ALA A 941 -38.36 11.67 -25.29
N MET A 942 -39.30 11.17 -26.08
CA MET A 942 -39.22 11.12 -27.54
C MET A 942 -40.52 11.66 -28.12
N THR A 943 -40.38 12.64 -29.01
CA THR A 943 -41.51 13.27 -29.70
C THR A 943 -41.47 12.94 -31.18
N LEU A 944 -42.57 12.41 -31.70
CA LEU A 944 -42.80 12.13 -33.11
C LEU A 944 -43.84 13.13 -33.64
N LEU A 945 -43.52 13.81 -34.73
CA LEU A 945 -44.49 14.64 -35.47
C LEU A 945 -44.92 13.87 -36.72
N ASN A 946 -46.20 13.54 -36.80
CA ASN A 946 -46.77 12.82 -37.95
C ASN A 946 -47.28 13.80 -39.03
N GLU A 947 -47.38 13.33 -40.27
CA GLU A 947 -47.88 14.10 -41.43
C GLU A 947 -49.32 14.61 -41.19
N ASP A 948 -50.11 13.89 -40.39
CA ASP A 948 -51.47 14.26 -39.97
C ASP A 948 -51.54 15.42 -38.96
N GLY A 949 -50.40 16.03 -38.58
CA GLY A 949 -50.35 17.12 -37.61
C GLY A 949 -50.54 16.65 -36.16
N TYR A 950 -50.15 15.41 -35.84
CA TYR A 950 -50.10 14.90 -34.46
C TYR A 950 -48.66 14.93 -33.96
N MET A 951 -48.45 15.61 -32.83
CA MET A 951 -47.21 15.55 -32.07
C MET A 951 -47.39 14.57 -30.91
N ILE A 952 -46.88 13.35 -31.08
CA ILE A 952 -46.98 12.26 -30.10
C ILE A 952 -45.70 12.24 -29.28
N THR A 953 -45.80 12.46 -27.98
CA THR A 953 -44.64 12.43 -27.07
C THR A 953 -44.76 11.26 -26.12
N ARG A 954 -43.78 10.36 -26.18
CA ARG A 954 -43.57 9.26 -25.23
C ARG A 954 -42.53 9.67 -24.21
N VAL A 955 -42.83 9.55 -22.93
CA VAL A 955 -41.90 9.81 -21.82
C VAL A 955 -41.81 8.57 -20.94
N VAL A 956 -40.60 8.16 -20.59
CA VAL A 956 -40.31 7.04 -19.69
C VAL A 956 -39.51 7.55 -18.51
N TYR A 957 -40.03 7.34 -17.30
CA TYR A 957 -39.37 7.64 -16.03
C TYR A 957 -38.87 6.35 -15.38
N GLU A 958 -37.61 6.26 -14.98
CA GLU A 958 -37.10 5.20 -14.11
C GLU A 958 -37.33 5.62 -12.67
N VAL A 959 -38.37 5.07 -12.04
CA VAL A 959 -38.83 5.48 -10.71
C VAL A 959 -38.34 4.49 -9.66
N ARG A 960 -37.71 5.00 -8.60
CA ARG A 960 -37.41 4.26 -7.38
C ARG A 960 -38.33 4.79 -6.27
N ASN A 961 -39.13 3.91 -5.71
CA ASN A 961 -40.23 4.32 -4.84
C ASN A 961 -40.24 3.51 -3.55
N ASN A 962 -40.07 4.19 -2.42
CA ASN A 962 -40.08 3.54 -1.12
C ASN A 962 -41.47 3.60 -0.48
N SER A 963 -42.23 4.68 -0.67
CA SER A 963 -43.51 4.88 0.03
C SER A 963 -44.58 5.73 -0.67
N GLN A 964 -44.35 6.27 -1.86
CA GLN A 964 -45.36 7.06 -2.60
C GLN A 964 -46.38 6.15 -3.30
N GLN A 965 -47.67 6.49 -3.24
CA GLN A 965 -48.72 5.69 -3.89
C GLN A 965 -48.99 6.12 -5.34
N PHE A 966 -48.77 7.40 -5.65
CA PHE A 966 -49.09 7.96 -6.96
C PHE A 966 -47.99 8.90 -7.47
N LEU A 967 -47.67 8.79 -8.75
CA LEU A 967 -46.90 9.79 -9.49
C LEU A 967 -47.88 10.82 -10.07
N LYS A 968 -47.79 12.08 -9.61
CA LYS A 968 -48.63 13.17 -10.10
C LYS A 968 -47.97 13.83 -11.32
N VAL A 969 -48.64 13.84 -12.47
CA VAL A 969 -48.12 14.33 -13.74
C VAL A 969 -49.01 15.44 -14.30
N ARG A 970 -48.44 16.62 -14.53
CA ARG A 970 -49.11 17.70 -15.27
C ARG A 970 -48.67 17.65 -16.72
N LEU A 971 -49.61 17.54 -17.66
CA LEU A 971 -49.28 17.63 -19.08
C LEU A 971 -48.96 19.08 -19.48
N PRO A 972 -48.03 19.28 -20.43
CA PRO A 972 -47.73 20.61 -20.95
C PRO A 972 -48.94 21.21 -21.66
N LYS A 973 -49.12 22.52 -21.55
CA LYS A 973 -50.12 23.29 -22.29
C LYS A 973 -49.39 24.16 -23.30
N LEU A 974 -49.67 23.99 -24.60
CA LEU A 974 -49.29 24.96 -25.62
C LEU A 974 -50.52 25.84 -25.89
N GLU A 975 -50.30 27.16 -25.97
CA GLU A 975 -51.35 28.19 -25.88
C GLU A 975 -52.55 28.00 -26.84
N ASN A 976 -52.41 27.24 -27.94
CA ASN A 976 -53.47 27.02 -28.93
C ASN A 976 -53.73 25.54 -29.30
N TYR A 977 -53.19 24.57 -28.56
CA TYR A 977 -53.31 23.15 -28.92
C TYR A 977 -53.76 22.26 -27.76
N GLU A 978 -54.73 21.39 -28.02
CA GLU A 978 -55.23 20.42 -27.04
C GLU A 978 -54.20 19.32 -26.78
N THR A 979 -53.94 19.07 -25.49
CA THR A 979 -53.06 17.99 -25.02
C THR A 979 -53.86 16.88 -24.36
N GLU A 980 -53.69 15.65 -24.85
CA GLU A 980 -54.42 14.47 -24.39
C GLU A 980 -53.45 13.37 -23.95
N LEU A 981 -53.72 12.76 -22.78
CA LEU A 981 -52.98 11.59 -22.32
C LEU A 981 -53.52 10.34 -23.02
N TRP A 982 -52.70 9.68 -23.82
CA TRP A 982 -53.13 8.55 -24.65
C TRP A 982 -52.92 7.20 -23.96
N SER A 983 -51.78 6.98 -23.31
CA SER A 983 -51.52 5.72 -22.59
C SER A 983 -50.54 5.89 -21.45
N THR A 984 -50.68 5.06 -20.41
CA THR A 984 -49.76 5.00 -19.27
C THR A 984 -49.44 3.56 -18.90
N GLN A 985 -48.16 3.28 -18.59
CA GLN A 985 -47.69 1.97 -18.13
C GLN A 985 -46.76 2.10 -16.93
N VAL A 986 -46.78 1.13 -16.02
CA VAL A 986 -45.94 1.07 -14.82
C VAL A 986 -45.36 -0.33 -14.72
N ALA A 987 -44.03 -0.44 -14.66
CA ALA A 987 -43.28 -1.70 -14.69
C ALA A 987 -43.69 -2.61 -15.88
N GLY A 988 -44.04 -2.00 -17.02
CA GLY A 988 -44.49 -2.71 -18.23
C GLY A 988 -45.96 -3.15 -18.23
N LEU A 989 -46.74 -2.84 -17.19
CA LEU A 989 -48.17 -3.10 -17.12
C LEU A 989 -48.96 -1.84 -17.46
N ALA A 990 -50.00 -1.96 -18.28
CA ALA A 990 -50.89 -0.83 -18.57
C ALA A 990 -51.68 -0.45 -17.31
N VAL A 991 -51.62 0.82 -16.92
CA VAL A 991 -52.29 1.34 -15.73
C VAL A 991 -53.16 2.52 -16.14
N ARG A 992 -54.36 2.64 -15.56
CA ARG A 992 -55.26 3.76 -15.81
C ARG A 992 -54.91 4.93 -14.88
N ALA A 993 -54.56 6.09 -15.45
CA ALA A 993 -54.34 7.30 -14.68
C ALA A 993 -55.67 7.95 -14.26
N GLY A 994 -55.76 8.42 -13.01
CA GLY A 994 -56.88 9.22 -12.52
C GLY A 994 -56.62 10.71 -12.74
N PHE A 995 -57.57 11.47 -13.29
CA PHE A 995 -57.40 12.92 -13.45
C PHE A 995 -57.98 13.68 -12.27
N ASP A 996 -57.14 14.48 -11.61
CA ASP A 996 -57.52 15.36 -10.52
C ASP A 996 -57.86 16.75 -11.07
N LYS A 997 -59.17 17.07 -11.04
CA LYS A 997 -59.70 18.34 -11.58
C LYS A 997 -59.29 19.55 -10.75
N GLU A 998 -58.97 19.39 -9.47
CA GLU A 998 -58.64 20.50 -8.57
C GLU A 998 -57.22 21.01 -8.83
N PHE A 999 -56.27 20.10 -9.02
CA PHE A 999 -54.85 20.44 -9.24
C PHE A 999 -54.39 20.40 -10.70
N GLY A 1000 -55.26 19.94 -11.61
CA GLY A 1000 -55.00 19.81 -13.04
C GLY A 1000 -53.87 18.82 -13.34
N VAL A 1001 -53.83 17.69 -12.63
CA VAL A 1001 -52.77 16.67 -12.75
C VAL A 1001 -53.36 15.26 -12.88
N TYR A 1002 -52.64 14.39 -13.55
CA TYR A 1002 -52.91 12.96 -13.62
C TYR A 1002 -52.18 12.23 -12.49
N ASN A 1003 -52.90 11.45 -11.70
CA ASN A 1003 -52.36 10.58 -10.66
C ASN A 1003 -52.17 9.17 -11.25
N LEU A 1004 -50.92 8.77 -11.46
CA LEU A 1004 -50.55 7.46 -11.95
C LEU A 1004 -50.22 6.56 -10.74
N PRO A 1005 -50.92 5.44 -10.51
CA PRO A 1005 -50.58 4.51 -9.44
C PRO A 1005 -49.19 3.91 -9.66
N ILE A 1006 -48.30 4.03 -8.69
CA ILE A 1006 -46.95 3.45 -8.74
C ILE A 1006 -46.77 2.42 -7.63
N ILE A 1007 -45.93 1.42 -7.88
CA ILE A 1007 -45.65 0.33 -6.94
C ILE A 1007 -44.43 0.67 -6.07
N SER A 1008 -44.23 -0.03 -4.96
CA SER A 1008 -42.96 0.03 -4.23
C SER A 1008 -41.86 -0.69 -5.00
N SER A 1009 -40.65 -0.17 -4.89
CA SER A 1009 -39.44 -0.81 -5.43
C SER A 1009 -39.17 -2.12 -4.71
N GLN A 1010 -38.94 -3.19 -5.46
CA GLN A 1010 -38.49 -4.45 -4.89
C GLN A 1010 -37.05 -4.32 -4.39
N SER A 1011 -36.79 -4.76 -3.16
CA SER A 1011 -35.46 -4.77 -2.53
C SER A 1011 -34.83 -6.15 -2.68
N GLU A 1012 -33.63 -6.20 -3.26
CA GLU A 1012 -32.84 -7.43 -3.37
C GLU A 1012 -31.46 -7.13 -2.77
N ARG A 1013 -31.08 -7.86 -1.71
CA ARG A 1013 -29.86 -7.60 -0.91
C ARG A 1013 -29.75 -6.19 -0.30
N GLY A 1014 -30.87 -5.55 0.01
CA GLY A 1014 -30.90 -4.25 0.69
C GLY A 1014 -30.91 -3.02 -0.23
N GLU A 1015 -30.79 -3.20 -1.55
CA GLU A 1015 -30.91 -2.10 -2.52
C GLU A 1015 -32.26 -2.10 -3.24
N SER A 1016 -32.91 -0.93 -3.29
CA SER A 1016 -34.20 -0.73 -3.97
C SER A 1016 -34.02 -0.54 -5.47
N ARG A 1017 -34.59 -1.42 -6.30
CA ARG A 1017 -34.54 -1.32 -7.77
C ARG A 1017 -35.54 -0.31 -8.33
N ALA A 1018 -35.10 0.48 -9.30
CA ALA A 1018 -35.98 1.35 -10.09
C ALA A 1018 -36.81 0.53 -11.09
N PHE A 1019 -38.01 1.02 -11.41
CA PHE A 1019 -38.91 0.43 -12.41
C PHE A 1019 -39.42 1.52 -13.38
N PRO A 1020 -39.69 1.18 -14.65
CA PRO A 1020 -40.10 2.17 -15.65
C PRO A 1020 -41.57 2.56 -15.50
N VAL A 1021 -41.86 3.85 -15.55
CA VAL A 1021 -43.20 4.45 -15.67
C VAL A 1021 -43.25 5.19 -17.00
N GLU A 1022 -44.04 4.68 -17.93
CA GLU A 1022 -44.20 5.23 -19.28
C GLU A 1022 -45.51 6.00 -19.39
N LEU A 1023 -45.46 7.15 -20.07
CA LEU A 1023 -46.63 7.92 -20.47
C LEU A 1023 -46.50 8.36 -21.93
N VAL A 1024 -47.60 8.31 -22.65
CA VAL A 1024 -47.70 8.80 -24.03
C VAL A 1024 -48.82 9.82 -24.06
N TYR A 1025 -48.51 11.03 -24.51
CA TYR A 1025 -49.50 12.09 -24.71
C TYR A 1025 -49.37 12.68 -26.11
N THR A 1026 -50.46 13.21 -26.62
CA THR A 1026 -50.54 13.78 -27.97
C THR A 1026 -50.95 15.23 -27.94
N ILE A 1027 -50.41 16.01 -28.87
CA ILE A 1027 -50.81 17.38 -29.14
C ILE A 1027 -51.23 17.47 -30.60
N ARG A 1028 -52.45 17.93 -30.86
CA ARG A 1028 -52.96 18.07 -32.24
C ARG A 1028 -52.65 19.47 -32.77
N THR A 1029 -51.76 19.59 -33.75
CA THR A 1029 -51.29 20.87 -34.30
C THR A 1029 -52.16 21.42 -35.45
N GLY A 1030 -53.27 20.76 -35.78
CA GLY A 1030 -54.40 21.35 -36.53
C GLY A 1030 -54.22 21.54 -38.04
N LYS A 1031 -53.01 21.37 -38.60
CA LYS A 1031 -52.79 21.31 -40.06
C LYS A 1031 -51.82 20.18 -40.40
N PRO A 1032 -52.14 19.32 -41.39
CA PRO A 1032 -51.17 18.37 -41.93
C PRO A 1032 -50.00 19.15 -42.54
N LEU A 1033 -48.79 18.60 -42.39
CA LEU A 1033 -47.53 19.23 -42.81
C LEU A 1033 -47.37 19.28 -44.33
#